data_AF-A0A6V2N3Z6-F1
#
_entry.id   AF-A0A6V2N3Z6-F1
#
_cell.length_a   1.000
_cell.length_b   1.000
_cell.length_c   1.000
_cell.angle_alpha   90.00
_cell.angle_beta   90.00
_cell.angle_gamma   90.00
#
_symmetry.space_group_name_H-M   'P 1'
#
loop_
_entity.id
_entity.type
_entity.pdbx_description
1 polymer ?
#
loop_
_entity_poly.entity_id
_entity_poly.type
_entity_poly.pdbx_seq_one_letter_code
_entity_poly.pdbx_strand_id
1 'polypeptide(L)'
;MPGIIKATNRKEPSHVSLCRELIQRHQMDMNGVTPVTTFVKTEDPAVCTDWAAPHYSLMEMMASSVLGRMGERLKMSYTHNCRQTHPSAADIGGGPDLNLAFDSTTIQQIFPDSGLVMEGDNLNIHDVVQLCKGCLSEFQATTQTALEQMTLGHKTHQCLLFPGSADYVGTRHLQSGTVFPLRDLLPTVRDRIQYAATEYNKLAHAPTEEHKSGVIIYLDEMTLAMPFYIYSKFIPPYVSTITVLGTPRCATTRLPSGELCIDHGRALREFFSTFYPSTETRFDIAASTAAAYSRAVLSKSLICPPGTVTCLLPSLGKSGDSHAVVVETPARSGTYHWFESFGEDLKPNIILVEVTEEMLGNRVSDSVTVLMTDPEVREDGCDSLRGKMGYWAADDEYGMLAMTKAKMRGREVEIASDVKMSRNFKPMEESYRSSYLEEEDTSDEALAYKWVETAFPTCQLDQLTLGGLCHIVEMLEIKRIFFVGDALQAQMVLSFWALVNLDDYPGHKTMGAWNRVIDCPNPYNNGQPFELVFVRNDNLNGNIEAEVTQDTINFPWINNYASYAGRTLLVASTGAHQHQEATYQAAVDNFVTMMDELNRQDDIVVYRTSAPGHRDCSESTSGRTDTVGVDQFMNYNHFIHGKLQQRDRNRLIHTPSVTNEWFTPAFSSSFATISATSSSTPPSTPVNIRLMDVYPMTLLHPHGREGLSKGDRSKLLHDCQHDYLPGPPDGWNHLLFTTLVDLVSEERIGHRHPYWE
;
A
#
# COMPACT_ATOMS: atom_id res chain seq x y z
N MET A 1 -23.39 11.26 21.15
CA MET A 1 -22.73 12.55 20.80
C MET A 1 -23.35 13.65 21.63
N PRO A 2 -22.56 14.46 22.37
CA PRO A 2 -23.06 15.69 22.95
C PRO A 2 -23.74 16.52 21.85
N GLY A 3 -24.94 17.05 22.15
CA GLY A 3 -25.76 17.74 21.15
C GLY A 3 -24.95 18.79 20.40
N ILE A 4 -25.10 18.86 19.07
CA ILE A 4 -24.39 19.76 18.15
C ILE A 4 -24.31 21.15 18.78
N ILE A 5 -23.16 21.46 19.37
CA ILE A 5 -22.92 22.76 19.99
C ILE A 5 -22.84 23.75 18.83
N LYS A 6 -23.83 24.64 18.73
CA LYS A 6 -23.80 25.72 17.74
C LYS A 6 -22.47 26.45 17.84
N ALA A 7 -21.82 26.68 16.70
CA ALA A 7 -20.62 27.50 16.60
C ALA A 7 -20.83 28.79 17.40
N THR A 8 -20.05 28.95 18.46
CA THR A 8 -20.10 30.14 19.31
C THR A 8 -19.69 31.35 18.47
N ASN A 9 -20.30 32.51 18.74
CA ASN A 9 -19.90 33.75 18.08
C ASN A 9 -18.44 34.05 18.47
N ARG A 10 -17.49 33.74 17.57
CA ARG A 10 -16.08 34.07 17.76
C ARG A 10 -15.90 35.58 17.74
N LYS A 11 -15.01 36.08 18.60
CA LYS A 11 -14.48 37.43 18.46
C LYS A 11 -13.58 37.50 17.22
N GLU A 12 -13.07 38.70 16.96
CA GLU A 12 -11.98 38.86 16.00
C GLU A 12 -10.81 37.90 16.33
N PRO A 13 -10.28 37.17 15.33
CA PRO A 13 -9.15 36.27 15.50
C PRO A 13 -7.92 36.94 16.13
N SER A 14 -7.19 36.23 16.98
CA SER A 14 -6.10 36.85 17.76
C SER A 14 -4.98 37.40 16.90
N HIS A 15 -4.61 36.70 15.82
CA HIS A 15 -3.58 37.14 14.89
C HIS A 15 -3.96 38.45 14.17
N VAL A 16 -5.24 38.73 13.93
CA VAL A 16 -5.71 39.99 13.32
C VAL A 16 -5.44 41.16 14.26
N SER A 17 -5.81 41.04 15.54
CA SER A 17 -5.52 42.08 16.53
C SER A 17 -4.00 42.29 16.72
N LEU A 18 -3.24 41.18 16.79
CA LEU A 18 -1.78 41.22 16.89
C LEU A 18 -1.14 41.88 15.66
N CYS A 19 -1.65 41.65 14.46
CA CYS A 19 -1.13 42.28 13.26
C CYS A 19 -1.27 43.81 13.27
N ARG A 20 -2.42 44.34 13.71
CA ARG A 20 -2.59 45.81 13.84
C ARG A 20 -1.58 46.39 14.82
N GLU A 21 -1.43 45.74 15.96
CA GLU A 21 -0.49 46.20 16.98
C GLU A 21 0.96 46.12 16.49
N LEU A 22 1.33 45.04 15.79
CA LEU A 22 2.66 44.85 15.22
C LEU A 22 3.00 45.96 14.22
N ILE A 23 2.09 46.27 13.29
CA ILE A 23 2.27 47.35 12.32
C ILE A 23 2.45 48.69 13.04
N GLN A 24 1.59 49.01 14.00
CA GLN A 24 1.65 50.26 14.75
C GLN A 24 2.97 50.39 15.51
N ARG A 25 3.38 49.35 16.23
CA ARG A 25 4.61 49.39 17.04
C ARG A 25 5.86 49.37 16.20
N HIS A 26 5.86 48.67 15.06
CA HIS A 26 6.97 48.73 14.12
C HIS A 26 7.14 50.15 13.55
N GLN A 27 6.05 50.85 13.25
CA GLN A 27 6.11 52.26 12.85
C GLN A 27 6.66 53.16 13.96
N MET A 28 6.30 52.91 15.23
CA MET A 28 6.86 53.63 16.37
C MET A 28 8.37 53.40 16.48
N ASP A 29 8.81 52.15 16.39
CA ASP A 29 10.22 51.75 16.45
C ASP A 29 11.05 52.40 15.33
N MET A 30 10.54 52.37 14.09
CA MET A 30 11.14 53.07 12.94
C MET A 30 11.24 54.59 13.14
N ASN A 31 10.37 55.18 13.97
CA ASN A 31 10.40 56.60 14.35
C ASN A 31 11.22 56.87 15.61
N GLY A 32 11.91 55.87 16.18
CA GLY A 32 12.70 56.00 17.40
C GLY A 32 11.87 56.07 18.69
N VAL A 33 10.62 55.59 18.67
CA VAL A 33 9.70 55.59 19.81
C VAL A 33 9.55 54.19 20.38
N THR A 34 10.02 53.97 21.60
CA THR A 34 9.86 52.69 22.31
C THR A 34 8.51 52.58 23.01
N PRO A 35 7.72 51.50 22.81
CA PRO A 35 6.46 51.30 23.54
C PRO A 35 6.66 51.20 25.05
N VAL A 36 5.85 51.93 25.83
CA VAL A 36 5.92 51.96 27.30
C VAL A 36 5.16 50.80 27.94
N THR A 37 4.11 50.30 27.27
CA THR A 37 3.24 49.25 27.78
C THR A 37 3.36 47.97 26.99
N THR A 38 3.29 46.83 27.68
CA THR A 38 3.19 45.53 27.04
C THR A 38 1.79 45.31 26.50
N PHE A 39 1.65 45.03 25.21
CA PHE A 39 0.39 44.56 24.63
C PHE A 39 0.30 43.05 24.81
N VAL A 40 -0.67 42.59 25.61
CA VAL A 40 -0.89 41.17 25.88
C VAL A 40 -2.18 40.73 25.20
N LYS A 41 -2.09 39.72 24.33
CA LYS A 41 -3.25 39.07 23.73
C LYS A 41 -3.36 37.64 24.25
N THR A 42 -4.53 37.32 24.79
CA THR A 42 -4.93 35.94 25.12
C THR A 42 -5.87 35.42 24.04
N GLU A 43 -5.70 34.17 23.63
CA GLU A 43 -6.57 33.53 22.63
C GLU A 43 -8.03 33.45 23.09
N ASP A 44 -8.95 33.47 22.14
CA ASP A 44 -10.37 33.29 22.43
C ASP A 44 -10.63 31.83 22.89
N PRO A 45 -11.26 31.59 24.06
CA PRO A 45 -11.60 30.25 24.52
C PRO A 45 -12.40 29.43 23.49
N ALA A 46 -13.14 30.08 22.59
CA ALA A 46 -13.85 29.40 21.50
C ALA A 46 -12.92 28.69 20.51
N VAL A 47 -11.70 29.20 20.29
CA VAL A 47 -10.67 28.56 19.46
C VAL A 47 -10.17 27.28 20.13
N CYS A 48 -10.01 27.32 21.46
CA CYS A 48 -9.56 26.18 22.25
C CYS A 48 -10.56 25.02 22.24
N THR A 49 -11.86 25.29 22.17
CA THR A 49 -12.90 24.25 22.18
C THR A 49 -13.45 23.92 20.79
N ASP A 50 -12.81 24.41 19.73
CA ASP A 50 -13.27 24.18 18.36
C ASP A 50 -12.87 22.81 17.83
N TRP A 51 -13.76 21.85 18.01
CA TRP A 51 -13.64 20.52 17.45
C TRP A 51 -14.08 20.44 15.98
N ALA A 52 -14.79 21.45 15.47
CA ALA A 52 -15.41 21.40 14.15
C ALA A 52 -14.48 21.90 13.03
N ALA A 53 -13.45 22.67 13.38
CA ALA A 53 -12.41 23.16 12.49
C ALA A 53 -11.03 23.13 13.19
N PRO A 54 -10.57 21.95 13.67
CA PRO A 54 -9.37 21.83 14.51
C PRO A 54 -8.10 22.30 13.81
N HIS A 55 -7.92 21.94 12.54
CA HIS A 55 -6.79 22.38 11.72
C HIS A 55 -6.72 23.91 11.68
N TYR A 56 -7.83 24.52 11.31
CA TYR A 56 -7.94 25.96 11.13
C TYR A 56 -7.72 26.75 12.42
N SER A 57 -8.27 26.26 13.53
CA SER A 57 -8.04 26.84 14.86
C SER A 57 -6.59 26.67 15.32
N LEU A 58 -5.95 25.55 15.01
CA LEU A 58 -4.54 25.33 15.32
C LEU A 58 -3.64 26.26 14.51
N MET A 59 -3.95 26.46 13.23
CA MET A 59 -3.28 27.44 12.38
C MET A 59 -3.44 28.87 12.87
N GLU A 60 -4.62 29.25 13.37
CA GLU A 60 -4.85 30.55 14.01
C GLU A 60 -3.95 30.73 15.25
N MET A 61 -3.83 29.70 16.09
CA MET A 61 -2.94 29.72 17.27
C MET A 61 -1.46 29.79 16.89
N MET A 62 -1.06 29.09 15.83
CA MET A 62 0.31 29.15 15.30
C MET A 62 0.62 30.55 14.76
N ALA A 63 -0.27 31.13 13.95
CA ALA A 63 -0.11 32.48 13.41
C ALA A 63 0.02 33.52 14.54
N SER A 64 -0.84 33.41 15.55
CA SER A 64 -0.78 34.30 16.72
C SER A 64 0.51 34.12 17.53
N SER A 65 1.01 32.87 17.64
CA SER A 65 2.29 32.58 18.30
C SER A 65 3.48 33.22 17.56
N VAL A 66 3.48 33.19 16.21
CA VAL A 66 4.51 33.82 15.37
C VAL A 66 4.54 35.33 15.62
N LEU A 67 3.38 35.98 15.56
CA LEU A 67 3.29 37.42 15.79
C LEU A 67 3.67 37.82 17.22
N GLY A 68 3.28 37.01 18.21
CA GLY A 68 3.67 37.22 19.60
C GLY A 68 5.18 37.20 19.77
N ARG A 69 5.85 36.23 19.16
CA ARG A 69 7.32 36.10 19.21
C ARG A 69 8.02 37.22 18.43
N MET A 70 7.54 37.57 17.24
CA MET A 70 8.07 38.68 16.44
C MET A 70 7.91 40.03 17.16
N GLY A 71 6.78 40.23 17.82
CA GLY A 71 6.47 41.44 18.56
C GLY A 71 7.10 41.52 19.94
N GLU A 72 7.82 40.49 20.42
CA GLU A 72 8.41 40.47 21.77
C GLU A 72 9.39 41.65 21.98
N ARG A 73 10.21 41.94 20.96
CA ARG A 73 11.12 43.10 20.94
C ARG A 73 10.36 44.43 21.04
N LEU A 74 9.11 44.44 20.58
CA LEU A 74 8.19 45.57 20.62
C LEU A 74 7.24 45.52 21.82
N LYS A 75 7.54 44.75 22.87
CA LYS A 75 6.68 44.59 24.05
C LYS A 75 5.28 44.05 23.70
N MET A 76 5.20 43.09 22.79
CA MET A 76 3.98 42.32 22.55
C MET A 76 4.15 40.92 23.15
N SER A 77 3.04 40.33 23.60
CA SER A 77 3.00 38.97 24.13
C SER A 77 1.71 38.29 23.70
N TYR A 78 1.80 37.01 23.36
CA TYR A 78 0.67 36.15 23.06
C TYR A 78 0.68 34.91 23.97
N THR A 79 -0.50 34.50 24.41
CA THR A 79 -0.74 33.20 25.07
C THR A 79 -2.09 32.65 24.63
N HIS A 80 -2.25 31.33 24.56
CA HIS A 80 -3.56 30.73 24.27
C HIS A 80 -4.28 30.17 25.49
N ASN A 81 -3.56 29.74 26.54
CA ASN A 81 -4.13 29.21 27.79
C ASN A 81 -5.17 28.10 27.58
N CYS A 82 -5.14 27.38 26.45
CA CYS A 82 -6.20 26.42 26.09
C CYS A 82 -6.25 25.24 27.06
N ARG A 83 -5.12 24.91 27.70
CA ARG A 83 -5.04 23.87 28.73
C ARG A 83 -5.95 24.15 29.94
N GLN A 84 -6.26 25.41 30.25
CA GLN A 84 -7.18 25.76 31.35
C GLN A 84 -8.63 25.32 31.08
N THR A 85 -8.99 25.14 29.80
CA THR A 85 -10.32 24.63 29.43
C THR A 85 -10.41 23.12 29.46
N HIS A 86 -9.28 22.43 29.62
CA HIS A 86 -9.27 20.98 29.79
C HIS A 86 -9.79 20.69 31.19
N PRO A 87 -10.90 19.95 31.35
CA PRO A 87 -11.37 19.57 32.68
C PRO A 87 -10.24 18.78 33.35
N SER A 88 -9.84 19.18 34.55
CA SER A 88 -8.76 18.48 35.24
C SER A 88 -9.27 17.08 35.63
N ALA A 89 -8.39 16.09 35.69
CA ALA A 89 -8.78 14.75 36.16
C ALA A 89 -9.42 14.78 37.57
N ALA A 90 -9.08 15.79 38.36
CA ALA A 90 -9.69 16.05 39.66
C ALA A 90 -11.15 16.54 39.57
N ASP A 91 -11.50 17.32 38.53
CA ASP A 91 -12.87 17.82 38.31
C ASP A 91 -13.84 16.72 37.90
N ILE A 92 -13.34 15.60 37.37
CA ILE A 92 -14.13 14.46 36.85
C ILE A 92 -14.26 13.36 37.91
N GLY A 93 -13.78 13.62 39.14
CA GLY A 93 -14.10 12.80 40.31
C GLY A 93 -13.50 11.39 40.33
N GLY A 94 -12.42 11.12 39.59
CA GLY A 94 -11.67 9.84 39.67
C GLY A 94 -12.47 8.58 39.36
N GLY A 95 -13.70 8.72 38.86
CA GLY A 95 -14.61 7.61 38.58
C GLY A 95 -14.34 6.95 37.23
N PRO A 96 -15.04 5.85 36.91
CA PRO A 96 -14.99 5.20 35.59
C PRO A 96 -15.35 6.14 34.42
N ASP A 97 -15.89 7.32 34.71
CA ASP A 97 -16.17 8.40 33.73
C ASP A 97 -14.92 9.16 33.25
N LEU A 98 -13.71 8.82 33.73
CA LEU A 98 -12.46 9.40 33.22
C LEU A 98 -12.29 9.22 31.71
N ASN A 99 -12.84 8.14 31.14
CA ASN A 99 -12.80 7.90 29.70
C ASN A 99 -13.65 8.90 28.89
N LEU A 100 -14.77 9.40 29.46
CA LEU A 100 -15.66 10.36 28.79
C LEU A 100 -15.00 11.75 28.61
N ALA A 101 -14.01 12.08 29.45
CA ALA A 101 -13.27 13.33 29.36
C ALA A 101 -12.44 13.42 28.08
N PHE A 102 -11.77 12.32 27.74
CA PHE A 102 -10.88 12.23 26.59
C PHE A 102 -11.62 12.26 25.25
N ASP A 103 -12.91 11.91 25.28
CA ASP A 103 -13.79 11.90 24.11
C ASP A 103 -14.09 13.29 23.55
N SER A 104 -13.72 14.38 24.24
CA SER A 104 -13.97 15.75 23.75
C SER A 104 -12.74 16.65 23.71
N THR A 105 -11.56 16.12 24.07
CA THR A 105 -10.32 16.90 24.09
C THR A 105 -9.92 17.37 22.70
N THR A 106 -9.81 18.67 22.50
CA THR A 106 -9.35 19.20 21.22
C THR A 106 -7.82 19.17 21.14
N ILE A 107 -7.26 19.11 19.93
CA ILE A 107 -5.80 19.25 19.74
C ILE A 107 -5.28 20.58 20.31
N GLN A 108 -6.09 21.64 20.26
CA GLN A 108 -5.77 22.96 20.79
C GLN A 108 -5.54 22.94 22.31
N GLN A 109 -6.30 22.13 23.06
CA GLN A 109 -6.18 22.02 24.52
C GLN A 109 -4.89 21.34 24.99
N ILE A 110 -4.32 20.47 24.15
CA ILE A 110 -3.07 19.76 24.43
C ILE A 110 -1.86 20.38 23.72
N PHE A 111 -2.10 21.39 22.88
CA PHE A 111 -1.04 22.13 22.21
C PHE A 111 -0.19 22.89 23.25
N PRO A 112 1.16 22.92 23.13
CA PRO A 112 2.01 23.51 24.15
C PRO A 112 1.79 25.02 24.30
N ASP A 113 1.65 25.52 25.54
CA ASP A 113 1.57 26.97 25.82
C ASP A 113 2.92 27.70 25.60
N SER A 114 4.02 26.96 25.43
CA SER A 114 5.35 27.54 25.20
C SER A 114 5.37 28.35 23.90
N GLY A 115 5.96 29.55 23.97
CA GLY A 115 6.21 30.39 22.80
C GLY A 115 7.06 29.66 21.75
N LEU A 116 6.98 30.12 20.50
CA LEU A 116 7.79 29.56 19.42
C LEU A 116 9.28 29.81 19.69
N VAL A 117 10.06 28.73 19.68
CA VAL A 117 11.51 28.79 19.59
C VAL A 117 11.85 28.88 18.12
N MET A 118 12.42 30.00 17.69
CA MET A 118 12.93 30.16 16.33
C MET A 118 14.45 30.23 16.43
N GLU A 119 15.12 29.34 15.70
CA GLU A 119 16.57 29.32 15.60
C GLU A 119 17.01 30.39 14.59
N GLY A 120 17.66 31.44 15.08
CA GLY A 120 18.21 32.52 14.26
C GLY A 120 17.31 33.76 14.09
N ASP A 121 17.92 34.84 13.60
CA ASP A 121 17.25 36.09 13.20
C ASP A 121 16.67 36.00 11.76
N ASN A 122 16.37 34.79 11.27
CA ASN A 122 15.97 34.55 9.86
C ASN A 122 14.64 35.23 9.50
N LEU A 123 13.79 35.46 10.49
CA LEU A 123 12.52 36.16 10.33
C LEU A 123 12.70 37.67 10.52
N ASN A 124 12.70 38.41 9.40
CA ASN A 124 12.72 39.86 9.41
C ASN A 124 11.34 40.41 9.80
N ILE A 125 11.28 41.21 10.85
CA ILE A 125 10.06 41.87 11.31
C ILE A 125 9.36 42.69 10.22
N HIS A 126 10.13 43.27 9.29
CA HIS A 126 9.59 44.03 8.16
C HIS A 126 8.73 43.17 7.24
N ASP A 127 9.19 41.95 6.94
CA ASP A 127 8.48 41.03 6.04
C ASP A 127 7.17 40.56 6.71
N VAL A 128 7.23 40.24 8.01
CA VAL A 128 6.05 39.89 8.82
C VAL A 128 5.05 41.06 8.88
N VAL A 129 5.52 42.30 8.95
CA VAL A 129 4.66 43.49 8.88
C VAL A 129 3.96 43.61 7.52
N GLN A 130 4.61 43.29 6.42
CA GLN A 130 3.94 43.28 5.10
C GLN A 130 2.89 42.15 5.01
N LEU A 131 3.20 40.96 5.53
CA LEU A 131 2.24 39.86 5.65
C LEU A 131 1.01 40.28 6.46
N CYS A 132 1.22 40.97 7.58
CA CYS A 132 0.13 41.49 8.39
C CYS A 132 -0.76 42.50 7.66
N LYS A 133 -0.19 43.37 6.82
CA LYS A 133 -0.99 44.30 6.00
C LYS A 133 -1.86 43.55 4.99
N GLY A 134 -1.28 42.57 4.29
CA GLY A 134 -2.01 41.71 3.37
C GLY A 134 -3.15 40.97 4.07
N CYS A 135 -2.84 40.35 5.21
CA CYS A 135 -3.82 39.66 6.03
C CYS A 135 -4.98 40.57 6.48
N LEU A 136 -4.69 41.79 6.94
CA LEU A 136 -5.71 42.74 7.38
C LEU A 136 -6.60 43.18 6.23
N SER A 137 -6.03 43.41 5.05
CA SER A 137 -6.79 43.73 3.84
C SER A 137 -7.74 42.59 3.47
N GLU A 138 -7.24 41.35 3.48
CA GLU A 138 -8.05 40.15 3.21
C GLU A 138 -9.15 39.98 4.25
N PHE A 139 -8.84 40.14 5.54
CA PHE A 139 -9.84 40.05 6.61
C PHE A 139 -10.95 41.08 6.46
N GLN A 140 -10.62 42.31 6.07
CA GLN A 140 -11.58 43.39 5.82
C GLN A 140 -12.48 43.07 4.61
N ALA A 141 -11.89 42.58 3.51
CA ALA A 141 -12.65 42.16 2.33
C ALA A 141 -13.61 41.01 2.67
N THR A 142 -13.11 39.97 3.34
CA THR A 142 -13.90 38.80 3.73
C THR A 142 -14.98 39.15 4.73
N THR A 143 -14.73 40.00 5.73
CA THR A 143 -15.78 40.40 6.69
C THR A 143 -16.91 41.19 6.03
N GLN A 144 -16.64 41.92 4.94
CA GLN A 144 -17.66 42.63 4.18
C GLN A 144 -18.52 41.66 3.35
N THR A 145 -17.90 40.68 2.66
CA THR A 145 -18.61 39.69 1.83
C THR A 145 -19.26 38.58 2.66
N ALA A 146 -18.59 38.10 3.71
CA ALA A 146 -19.09 37.03 4.58
C ALA A 146 -20.28 37.47 5.44
N LEU A 147 -20.43 38.78 5.71
CA LEU A 147 -21.65 39.30 6.34
C LEU A 147 -22.90 39.01 5.47
N GLU A 148 -22.72 38.83 4.16
CA GLU A 148 -23.79 38.55 3.20
C GLU A 148 -23.96 37.04 2.89
N GLN A 149 -22.95 36.20 3.15
CA GLN A 149 -22.92 34.78 2.77
C GLN A 149 -22.79 33.78 3.94
N MET A 150 -23.05 34.22 5.17
CA MET A 150 -22.76 33.51 6.44
C MET A 150 -23.61 32.24 6.73
N THR A 151 -23.63 31.25 5.82
CA THR A 151 -24.20 29.90 6.05
C THR A 151 -23.15 28.80 6.17
N LEU A 152 -21.88 29.04 5.82
CA LEU A 152 -20.79 28.06 6.01
C LEU A 152 -20.06 28.34 7.33
N GLY A 153 -20.37 27.52 8.34
CA GLY A 153 -20.25 27.80 9.77
C GLY A 153 -18.87 27.89 10.42
N HIS A 154 -17.78 28.19 9.70
CA HIS A 154 -16.43 28.27 10.28
C HIS A 154 -15.78 29.63 10.03
N LYS A 155 -15.87 30.52 11.02
CA LYS A 155 -15.30 31.88 11.00
C LYS A 155 -13.81 31.89 11.40
N THR A 156 -12.98 31.08 10.76
CA THR A 156 -11.52 31.13 10.99
C THR A 156 -10.86 31.84 9.83
N HIS A 157 -10.13 32.92 10.10
CA HIS A 157 -9.28 33.60 9.12
C HIS A 157 -7.84 33.12 9.30
N GLN A 158 -7.11 32.82 8.23
CA GLN A 158 -5.76 32.22 8.31
C GLN A 158 -4.77 32.77 7.28
N CYS A 159 -5.05 33.96 6.77
CA CYS A 159 -4.22 34.78 5.88
C CYS A 159 -2.69 34.71 6.09
N LEU A 160 -2.21 34.52 7.32
CA LEU A 160 -0.78 34.55 7.60
C LEU A 160 -0.10 33.26 7.20
N LEU A 161 -0.73 32.10 7.36
CA LEU A 161 -0.07 30.81 7.17
C LEU A 161 -0.69 30.00 6.03
N PHE A 162 -1.71 30.53 5.34
CA PHE A 162 -2.38 29.86 4.23
C PHE A 162 -1.92 30.44 2.88
N PRO A 163 -1.25 29.66 2.02
CA PRO A 163 -0.74 30.13 0.72
C PRO A 163 -1.83 30.39 -0.33
N GLY A 164 -3.07 29.91 -0.12
CA GLY A 164 -4.15 29.94 -1.11
C GLY A 164 -5.13 31.12 -1.06
N SER A 165 -4.88 32.21 -0.31
CA SER A 165 -5.79 33.36 -0.39
C SER A 165 -5.64 34.06 -1.75
N ALA A 166 -6.72 34.01 -2.54
CA ALA A 166 -6.76 34.33 -3.97
C ALA A 166 -6.35 35.78 -4.35
N ASP A 167 -6.20 36.65 -3.35
CA ASP A 167 -5.73 38.03 -3.49
C ASP A 167 -4.45 38.27 -2.67
N TYR A 168 -3.55 37.28 -2.60
CA TYR A 168 -2.17 37.56 -2.18
C TYR A 168 -1.60 38.59 -3.16
N VAL A 169 -1.61 39.87 -2.75
CA VAL A 169 -1.17 41.09 -3.47
C VAL A 169 0.31 41.06 -3.89
N GLY A 170 0.94 39.87 -3.83
CA GLY A 170 2.34 39.63 -4.08
C GLY A 170 2.62 38.50 -5.08
N THR A 171 1.85 38.33 -6.15
CA THR A 171 2.40 37.63 -7.35
C THR A 171 3.70 38.30 -7.84
N ARG A 172 3.96 39.57 -7.47
CA ARG A 172 5.26 40.23 -7.64
C ARG A 172 6.31 39.96 -6.56
N HIS A 173 5.93 39.54 -5.35
CA HIS A 173 6.89 39.24 -4.27
C HIS A 173 7.29 37.77 -4.21
N LEU A 174 6.46 36.86 -4.72
CA LEU A 174 6.91 35.48 -4.99
C LEU A 174 7.98 35.45 -6.08
N GLN A 175 7.94 36.38 -7.05
CA GLN A 175 9.02 36.54 -8.04
C GLN A 175 10.34 37.06 -7.45
N SER A 176 10.34 37.68 -6.26
CA SER A 176 11.58 38.16 -5.62
C SER A 176 12.34 37.09 -4.82
N GLY A 177 11.92 35.82 -4.87
CA GLY A 177 12.62 34.72 -4.18
C GLY A 177 12.55 34.81 -2.65
N THR A 178 11.76 35.74 -2.10
CA THR A 178 11.40 35.79 -0.69
C THR A 178 10.34 34.73 -0.44
N VAL A 179 10.80 33.48 -0.41
CA VAL A 179 10.02 32.31 0.00
C VAL A 179 9.52 32.58 1.40
N PHE A 180 8.22 32.36 1.58
CA PHE A 180 7.50 32.59 2.80
C PHE A 180 8.23 31.93 4.02
N PRO A 181 8.27 32.55 5.22
CA PRO A 181 9.00 32.01 6.38
C PRO A 181 8.42 30.72 7.00
N LEU A 182 7.45 30.08 6.35
CA LEU A 182 6.89 28.81 6.82
C LEU A 182 8.03 27.81 6.97
N ARG A 183 8.97 27.78 6.02
CA ARG A 183 10.15 26.93 6.10
C ARG A 183 10.90 27.07 7.43
N ASP A 184 11.15 28.30 7.88
CA ASP A 184 11.83 28.57 9.15
C ASP A 184 10.97 28.22 10.38
N LEU A 185 9.64 28.22 10.22
CA LEU A 185 8.69 27.88 11.29
C LEU A 185 8.38 26.38 11.38
N LEU A 186 8.63 25.62 10.31
CA LEU A 186 8.25 24.22 10.22
C LEU A 186 8.87 23.33 11.29
N PRO A 187 10.17 23.44 11.63
CA PRO A 187 10.73 22.64 12.73
C PRO A 187 9.96 22.86 14.03
N THR A 188 9.67 24.12 14.37
CA THR A 188 8.94 24.46 15.59
C THR A 188 7.48 23.98 15.56
N VAL A 189 6.81 24.07 14.40
CA VAL A 189 5.45 23.56 14.20
C VAL A 189 5.42 22.04 14.37
N ARG A 190 6.33 21.33 13.71
CA ARG A 190 6.50 19.89 13.81
C ARG A 190 6.73 19.47 15.25
N ASP A 191 7.69 20.08 15.94
CA ASP A 191 8.06 19.70 17.31
C ASP A 191 6.89 19.91 18.29
N ARG A 192 6.09 20.98 18.11
CA ARG A 192 4.90 21.22 18.94
C ARG A 192 3.77 20.23 18.66
N ILE A 193 3.55 19.87 17.40
CA ILE A 193 2.56 18.85 17.00
C ILE A 193 2.97 17.47 17.55
N GLN A 194 4.25 17.11 17.42
CA GLN A 194 4.80 15.87 17.97
C GLN A 194 4.70 15.82 19.49
N TYR A 195 5.03 16.92 20.17
CA TYR A 195 4.88 17.02 21.62
C TYR A 195 3.42 16.81 22.02
N ALA A 196 2.47 17.52 21.37
CA ALA A 196 1.05 17.38 21.67
C ALA A 196 0.55 15.95 21.47
N ALA A 197 0.92 15.32 20.35
CA ALA A 197 0.60 13.93 20.05
C ALA A 197 1.18 12.97 21.10
N THR A 198 2.47 13.13 21.44
CA THR A 198 3.15 12.26 22.41
C THR A 198 2.53 12.40 23.81
N GLU A 199 2.22 13.62 24.24
CA GLU A 199 1.58 13.86 25.53
C GLU A 199 0.18 13.27 25.60
N TYR A 200 -0.61 13.42 24.54
CA TYR A 200 -1.95 12.83 24.51
C TYR A 200 -1.91 11.30 24.50
N ASN A 201 -0.99 10.71 23.72
CA ASN A 201 -0.85 9.27 23.64
C ASN A 201 -0.49 8.61 25.00
N LYS A 202 0.29 9.28 25.85
CA LYS A 202 0.56 8.83 27.23
C LYS A 202 -0.70 8.65 28.06
N LEU A 203 -1.77 9.36 27.72
CA LEU A 203 -3.05 9.34 28.43
C LEU A 203 -4.05 8.39 27.74
N ALA A 204 -4.15 8.48 26.41
CA ALA A 204 -5.16 7.77 25.62
C ALA A 204 -4.81 6.31 25.31
N HIS A 205 -3.54 5.91 25.45
CA HIS A 205 -3.07 4.56 25.14
C HIS A 205 -3.44 4.13 23.70
N ALA A 206 -3.01 4.91 22.69
CA ALA A 206 -3.29 4.54 21.31
C ALA A 206 -2.71 3.15 20.97
N PRO A 207 -3.32 2.43 20.02
CA PRO A 207 -2.89 1.07 19.69
C PRO A 207 -1.42 1.03 19.26
N THR A 208 -0.58 0.30 20.00
CA THR A 208 0.88 0.30 19.83
C THR A 208 1.34 -0.19 18.46
N GLU A 209 0.54 -1.05 17.82
CA GLU A 209 0.86 -1.61 16.50
C GLU A 209 0.79 -0.55 15.39
N GLU A 210 -0.02 0.51 15.57
CA GLU A 210 -0.05 1.65 14.65
C GLU A 210 1.33 2.31 14.52
N HIS A 211 2.07 2.39 15.63
CA HIS A 211 3.37 3.07 15.67
C HIS A 211 4.49 2.23 15.08
N LYS A 212 4.41 0.89 15.16
CA LYS A 212 5.47 -0.01 14.71
C LYS A 212 5.41 -0.27 13.21
N SER A 213 4.23 -0.64 12.71
CA SER A 213 4.04 -1.07 11.32
C SER A 213 2.64 -0.79 10.77
N GLY A 214 1.84 0.05 11.44
CA GLY A 214 0.48 0.34 11.01
C GLY A 214 0.36 1.52 10.04
N VAL A 215 -0.69 1.47 9.22
CA VAL A 215 -1.09 2.56 8.34
C VAL A 215 -2.37 3.19 8.85
N ILE A 216 -2.43 4.51 8.84
CA ILE A 216 -3.66 5.27 9.06
C ILE A 216 -4.07 5.93 7.74
N ILE A 217 -5.29 5.67 7.28
CA ILE A 217 -5.93 6.42 6.20
C ILE A 217 -6.85 7.44 6.87
N TYR A 218 -6.56 8.73 6.70
CA TYR A 218 -7.25 9.79 7.42
C TYR A 218 -8.43 10.31 6.61
N LEU A 219 -9.64 10.30 7.17
CA LEU A 219 -10.85 10.81 6.52
C LEU A 219 -11.44 11.99 7.28
N ASP A 220 -11.75 13.08 6.58
CA ASP A 220 -12.49 14.23 7.10
C ASP A 220 -13.65 14.60 6.17
N GLU A 221 -14.40 15.65 6.52
CA GLU A 221 -15.54 16.10 5.71
C GLU A 221 -15.18 16.63 4.32
N MET A 222 -13.90 16.95 4.07
CA MET A 222 -13.41 17.48 2.81
C MET A 222 -12.73 16.41 1.94
N THR A 223 -12.56 15.19 2.46
CA THR A 223 -11.94 14.07 1.73
C THR A 223 -12.63 13.83 0.40
N LEU A 224 -11.83 13.80 -0.66
CA LEU A 224 -12.24 13.26 -1.95
C LEU A 224 -12.00 11.75 -1.94
N ALA A 225 -13.10 11.01 -2.08
CA ALA A 225 -13.05 9.58 -2.31
C ALA A 225 -12.20 9.29 -3.55
N MET A 226 -11.23 8.37 -3.40
CA MET A 226 -10.46 7.81 -4.49
C MET A 226 -10.85 6.35 -4.70
N PRO A 227 -10.62 5.78 -5.89
CA PRO A 227 -10.65 4.34 -6.08
C PRO A 227 -9.82 3.59 -5.03
N PHE A 228 -10.36 2.50 -4.47
CA PHE A 228 -9.76 1.81 -3.33
C PHE A 228 -8.35 1.25 -3.61
N TYR A 229 -8.09 0.84 -4.84
CA TYR A 229 -6.78 0.36 -5.26
C TYR A 229 -5.69 1.46 -5.26
N ILE A 230 -6.06 2.73 -5.36
CA ILE A 230 -5.09 3.83 -5.28
C ILE A 230 -4.52 3.90 -3.87
N TYR A 231 -5.37 3.74 -2.84
CA TYR A 231 -4.89 3.68 -1.47
C TYR A 231 -3.96 2.48 -1.23
N SER A 232 -4.25 1.31 -1.80
CA SER A 232 -3.42 0.12 -1.59
C SER A 232 -2.00 0.26 -2.12
N LYS A 233 -1.76 1.10 -3.14
CA LYS A 233 -0.40 1.41 -3.64
C LYS A 233 0.51 2.01 -2.57
N PHE A 234 -0.07 2.71 -1.60
CA PHE A 234 0.67 3.40 -0.54
C PHE A 234 0.71 2.62 0.77
N ILE A 235 0.07 1.45 0.80
CA ILE A 235 0.08 0.57 1.95
C ILE A 235 1.18 -0.46 1.70
N PRO A 236 2.26 -0.47 2.49
CA PRO A 236 3.23 -1.54 2.40
C PRO A 236 2.52 -2.89 2.57
N PRO A 237 2.88 -3.93 1.81
CA PRO A 237 2.21 -5.23 1.91
C PRO A 237 2.31 -5.86 3.30
N TYR A 238 3.19 -5.32 4.16
CA TYR A 238 3.66 -5.89 5.42
C TYR A 238 3.13 -5.21 6.67
N VAL A 239 2.00 -4.54 6.55
CA VAL A 239 1.44 -3.73 7.64
C VAL A 239 0.69 -4.61 8.64
N SER A 240 0.95 -4.40 9.93
CA SER A 240 0.24 -5.14 11.00
C SER A 240 -1.21 -4.69 11.13
N THR A 241 -1.45 -3.39 10.94
CA THR A 241 -2.77 -2.79 11.05
C THR A 241 -3.03 -1.78 9.93
N ILE A 242 -4.26 -1.76 9.40
CA ILE A 242 -4.75 -0.67 8.56
C ILE A 242 -5.96 -0.05 9.26
N THR A 243 -5.82 1.20 9.66
CA THR A 243 -6.89 1.96 10.31
C THR A 243 -7.41 3.03 9.37
N VAL A 244 -8.67 2.91 8.98
CA VAL A 244 -9.38 4.03 8.38
C VAL A 244 -9.88 4.92 9.53
N LEU A 245 -9.27 6.08 9.72
CA LEU A 245 -9.52 6.97 10.84
C LEU A 245 -10.32 8.18 10.38
N GLY A 246 -11.62 8.21 10.72
CA GLY A 246 -12.49 9.34 10.47
C GLY A 246 -12.43 10.39 11.59
N THR A 247 -12.49 11.68 11.24
CA THR A 247 -12.74 12.75 12.21
C THR A 247 -14.14 12.60 12.84
N PRO A 248 -14.41 13.24 13.99
CA PRO A 248 -15.76 13.24 14.57
C PRO A 248 -16.87 13.70 13.60
N ARG A 249 -16.54 14.56 12.63
CA ARG A 249 -17.49 15.06 11.61
C ARG A 249 -17.79 14.05 10.51
N CYS A 250 -16.89 13.11 10.25
CA CYS A 250 -17.08 12.04 9.26
C CYS A 250 -18.34 11.20 9.58
N ALA A 251 -18.71 11.07 10.85
CA ALA A 251 -19.89 10.32 11.27
C ALA A 251 -21.23 10.88 10.76
N THR A 252 -21.28 12.16 10.36
CA THR A 252 -22.54 12.81 9.94
C THR A 252 -22.45 13.57 8.61
N THR A 253 -21.24 13.73 8.07
CA THR A 253 -21.01 14.55 6.87
C THR A 253 -21.01 13.70 5.60
N ARG A 254 -21.46 14.30 4.50
CA ARG A 254 -21.27 13.76 3.15
C ARG A 254 -19.97 14.30 2.57
N LEU A 255 -19.19 13.42 1.95
CA LEU A 255 -18.03 13.80 1.15
C LEU A 255 -18.48 14.63 -0.07
N PRO A 256 -17.57 15.33 -0.76
CA PRO A 256 -17.89 16.04 -2.00
C PRO A 256 -18.48 15.13 -3.10
N SER A 257 -18.22 13.81 -3.05
CA SER A 257 -18.89 12.81 -3.89
C SER A 257 -20.39 12.67 -3.60
N GLY A 258 -20.88 13.19 -2.49
CA GLY A 258 -22.24 13.01 -1.99
C GLY A 258 -22.44 11.72 -1.17
N GLU A 259 -21.46 10.81 -1.15
CA GLU A 259 -21.44 9.65 -0.26
C GLU A 259 -21.31 10.08 1.21
N LEU A 260 -21.89 9.35 2.16
CA LEU A 260 -21.62 9.59 3.58
C LEU A 260 -20.18 9.19 3.89
N CYS A 261 -19.42 10.07 4.56
CA CYS A 261 -18.02 9.79 4.92
C CYS A 261 -17.87 8.49 5.72
N ILE A 262 -18.82 8.21 6.62
CA ILE A 262 -18.84 6.99 7.40
C ILE A 262 -19.01 5.72 6.55
N ASP A 263 -19.77 5.81 5.45
CA ASP A 263 -20.01 4.67 4.56
C ASP A 263 -18.77 4.43 3.69
N HIS A 264 -18.15 5.49 3.18
CA HIS A 264 -16.86 5.41 2.48
C HIS A 264 -15.79 4.74 3.34
N GLY A 265 -15.68 5.15 4.62
CA GLY A 265 -14.72 4.57 5.55
C GLY A 265 -14.96 3.09 5.85
N ARG A 266 -16.23 2.66 5.92
CA ARG A 266 -16.60 1.24 6.06
C ARG A 266 -16.25 0.44 4.81
N ALA A 267 -16.53 0.98 3.63
CA ALA A 267 -16.22 0.33 2.36
C ALA A 267 -14.70 0.15 2.18
N LEU A 268 -13.90 1.17 2.55
CA LEU A 268 -12.44 1.05 2.59
C LEU A 268 -11.98 -0.05 3.55
N ARG A 269 -12.54 -0.11 4.77
CA ARG A 269 -12.21 -1.19 5.71
C ARG A 269 -12.52 -2.57 5.13
N GLU A 270 -13.69 -2.75 4.52
CA GLU A 270 -14.07 -4.03 3.90
C GLU A 270 -13.19 -4.40 2.71
N PHE A 271 -12.80 -3.41 1.90
CA PHE A 271 -11.83 -3.61 0.84
C PHE A 271 -10.48 -4.07 1.40
N PHE A 272 -9.93 -3.37 2.40
CA PHE A 272 -8.63 -3.76 2.96
C PHE A 272 -8.68 -5.04 3.77
N SER A 273 -9.78 -5.36 4.46
CA SER A 273 -9.91 -6.66 5.15
C SER A 273 -9.82 -7.80 4.14
N THR A 274 -10.33 -7.56 2.93
CA THR A 274 -10.25 -8.51 1.81
C THR A 274 -8.85 -8.57 1.22
N PHE A 275 -8.28 -7.40 0.95
CA PHE A 275 -7.04 -7.26 0.21
C PHE A 275 -5.79 -7.58 1.05
N TYR A 276 -5.86 -7.33 2.36
CA TYR A 276 -4.81 -7.58 3.35
C TYR A 276 -5.34 -8.55 4.43
N PRO A 277 -5.53 -9.84 4.10
CA PRO A 277 -6.18 -10.82 4.97
C PRO A 277 -5.46 -11.09 6.29
N SER A 278 -4.14 -10.91 6.32
CA SER A 278 -3.28 -11.10 7.50
C SER A 278 -3.15 -9.84 8.35
N THR A 279 -3.73 -8.72 7.91
CA THR A 279 -3.62 -7.43 8.57
C THR A 279 -4.89 -7.13 9.35
N GLU A 280 -4.76 -6.62 10.58
CA GLU A 280 -5.93 -6.13 11.31
C GLU A 280 -6.44 -4.84 10.68
N THR A 281 -7.60 -4.90 10.03
CA THR A 281 -8.22 -3.74 9.40
C THR A 281 -9.40 -3.22 10.21
N ARG A 282 -9.41 -1.92 10.51
CA ARG A 282 -10.48 -1.29 11.28
C ARG A 282 -10.92 0.04 10.69
N PHE A 283 -12.12 0.44 11.07
CA PHE A 283 -12.65 1.76 10.80
C PHE A 283 -13.07 2.39 12.11
N ASP A 284 -12.36 3.45 12.49
CA ASP A 284 -12.57 4.16 13.74
C ASP A 284 -13.03 5.58 13.45
N ILE A 285 -14.05 6.03 14.17
CA ILE A 285 -14.32 7.47 14.29
C ILE A 285 -13.60 7.93 15.54
N ALA A 286 -12.64 8.84 15.39
CA ALA A 286 -11.95 9.41 16.52
C ALA A 286 -12.97 10.11 17.43
N ALA A 287 -12.90 9.82 18.73
CA ALA A 287 -13.78 10.46 19.70
C ALA A 287 -13.52 11.98 19.75
N SER A 288 -12.24 12.37 19.63
CA SER A 288 -11.80 13.76 19.75
C SER A 288 -10.74 14.11 18.69
N THR A 289 -10.52 15.42 18.46
CA THR A 289 -9.51 15.87 17.49
C THR A 289 -8.08 15.66 18.00
N ALA A 290 -7.88 15.69 19.32
CA ALA A 290 -6.62 15.29 19.94
C ALA A 290 -6.29 13.83 19.67
N ALA A 291 -7.26 12.92 19.82
CA ALA A 291 -7.07 11.50 19.51
C ALA A 291 -6.75 11.29 18.03
N ALA A 292 -7.48 11.96 17.14
CA ALA A 292 -7.25 11.84 15.69
C ALA A 292 -5.84 12.29 15.31
N TYR A 293 -5.40 13.46 15.79
CA TYR A 293 -4.08 14.01 15.49
C TYR A 293 -2.97 13.18 16.11
N SER A 294 -3.13 12.77 17.36
CA SER A 294 -2.15 11.95 18.06
C SER A 294 -1.86 10.65 17.33
N ARG A 295 -2.90 9.93 16.89
CA ARG A 295 -2.74 8.67 16.14
C ARG A 295 -2.09 8.90 14.78
N ALA A 296 -2.57 9.90 14.03
CA ALA A 296 -2.03 10.22 12.71
C ALA A 296 -0.54 10.62 12.74
N VAL A 297 -0.14 11.44 13.73
CA VAL A 297 1.26 11.84 13.93
C VAL A 297 2.13 10.64 14.29
N LEU A 298 1.68 9.78 15.22
CA LEU A 298 2.48 8.69 15.77
C LEU A 298 2.44 7.38 14.96
N SER A 299 1.58 7.26 13.95
CA SER A 299 1.51 6.06 13.11
C SER A 299 2.84 5.79 12.38
N LYS A 300 3.06 4.57 11.88
CA LYS A 300 4.22 4.30 11.02
C LYS A 300 4.06 4.95 9.64
N SER A 301 2.87 4.81 9.04
CA SER A 301 2.49 5.46 7.79
C SER A 301 1.15 6.20 7.95
N LEU A 302 1.03 7.36 7.31
CA LEU A 302 -0.19 8.17 7.26
C LEU A 302 -0.54 8.44 5.80
N ILE A 303 -1.75 8.09 5.36
CA ILE A 303 -2.25 8.40 4.03
C ILE A 303 -3.29 9.51 4.17
N CYS A 304 -3.00 10.66 3.55
CA CYS A 304 -3.91 11.80 3.44
C CYS A 304 -4.53 11.82 2.04
N PRO A 305 -5.77 11.35 1.85
CA PRO A 305 -6.46 11.45 0.58
C PRO A 305 -6.73 12.92 0.19
N PRO A 306 -6.98 13.22 -1.10
CA PRO A 306 -7.07 14.59 -1.59
C PRO A 306 -8.15 15.41 -0.89
N GLY A 307 -7.85 16.67 -0.64
CA GLY A 307 -8.75 17.59 0.05
C GLY A 307 -8.79 17.43 1.58
N THR A 308 -8.07 16.48 2.18
CA THR A 308 -8.00 16.32 3.65
C THR A 308 -7.10 17.37 4.30
N VAL A 309 -7.59 18.61 4.38
CA VAL A 309 -6.89 19.72 5.04
C VAL A 309 -6.49 19.35 6.46
N THR A 310 -7.33 18.61 7.18
CA THR A 310 -7.04 18.26 8.59
C THR A 310 -5.91 17.24 8.76
N CYS A 311 -5.52 16.53 7.70
CA CYS A 311 -4.42 15.57 7.68
C CYS A 311 -3.04 16.23 7.49
N LEU A 312 -2.99 17.47 6.98
CA LEU A 312 -1.73 18.17 6.65
C LEU A 312 -0.82 18.41 7.87
N LEU A 313 -1.39 18.90 8.97
CA LEU A 313 -0.62 19.17 10.19
C LEU A 313 -0.09 17.87 10.82
N PRO A 314 -0.88 16.79 10.95
CA PRO A 314 -0.35 15.48 11.30
C PRO A 314 0.81 15.00 10.41
N SER A 315 0.75 15.24 9.10
CA SER A 315 1.84 14.90 8.16
C SER A 315 3.13 15.69 8.43
N LEU A 316 3.01 16.96 8.83
CA LEU A 316 4.18 17.72 9.27
C LEU A 316 4.79 17.19 10.56
N GLY A 317 3.97 16.54 11.40
CA GLY A 317 4.39 15.92 12.65
C GLY A 317 5.14 14.60 12.49
N LYS A 318 5.30 14.04 11.29
CA LYS A 318 6.05 12.78 11.11
C LYS A 318 7.54 12.96 11.47
N SER A 319 8.13 11.95 12.11
CA SER A 319 9.55 11.93 12.52
C SER A 319 10.21 10.58 12.25
N GLY A 320 11.54 10.62 12.20
CA GLY A 320 12.39 9.42 12.23
C GLY A 320 12.12 8.50 11.06
N ASP A 321 11.59 7.33 11.37
CA ASP A 321 11.30 6.23 10.46
C ASP A 321 9.83 6.19 10.01
N SER A 322 9.03 7.22 10.34
CA SER A 322 7.62 7.35 9.95
C SER A 322 7.44 8.33 8.79
N HIS A 323 6.45 8.07 7.93
CA HIS A 323 6.18 8.91 6.76
C HIS A 323 4.68 9.20 6.57
N ALA A 324 4.37 10.22 5.79
CA ALA A 324 3.04 10.53 5.32
C ALA A 324 3.02 10.55 3.79
N VAL A 325 2.03 9.91 3.19
CA VAL A 325 1.68 10.03 1.77
C VAL A 325 0.54 11.03 1.67
N VAL A 326 0.81 12.19 1.10
CA VAL A 326 -0.20 13.20 0.86
C VAL A 326 -0.56 13.19 -0.61
N VAL A 327 -1.80 12.78 -0.89
CA VAL A 327 -2.31 12.70 -2.25
C VAL A 327 -3.06 13.99 -2.54
N GLU A 328 -2.70 14.71 -3.59
CA GLU A 328 -3.32 16.00 -3.93
C GLU A 328 -3.47 16.22 -5.44
N THR A 329 -4.35 17.14 -5.80
CA THR A 329 -4.57 17.54 -7.19
C THR A 329 -4.08 18.98 -7.42
N PRO A 330 -3.18 19.22 -8.39
CA PRO A 330 -2.74 20.57 -8.74
C PRO A 330 -3.89 21.50 -9.17
N ALA A 331 -5.03 20.93 -9.61
CA ALA A 331 -6.22 21.71 -9.97
C ALA A 331 -6.87 22.40 -8.76
N ARG A 332 -6.52 22.00 -7.53
CA ARG A 332 -7.05 22.59 -6.30
C ARG A 332 -5.96 23.36 -5.58
N SER A 333 -6.00 24.68 -5.73
CA SER A 333 -5.06 25.62 -5.11
C SER A 333 -5.11 25.67 -3.58
N GLY A 334 -6.02 24.96 -2.92
CA GLY A 334 -6.18 25.06 -1.46
C GLY A 334 -5.04 24.39 -0.68
N THR A 335 -4.72 23.15 -1.01
CA THR A 335 -3.85 22.28 -0.20
C THR A 335 -2.53 21.97 -0.89
N TYR A 336 -2.52 21.89 -2.23
CA TYR A 336 -1.33 21.56 -3.01
C TYR A 336 -0.15 22.53 -2.79
N HIS A 337 -0.40 23.84 -2.77
CA HIS A 337 0.65 24.87 -2.62
C HIS A 337 1.38 24.85 -1.27
N TRP A 338 0.82 24.18 -0.26
CA TRP A 338 1.52 23.97 1.00
C TRP A 338 2.81 23.17 0.79
N PHE A 339 2.74 22.16 -0.07
CA PHE A 339 3.84 21.22 -0.28
C PHE A 339 4.93 21.76 -1.19
N GLU A 340 4.59 22.59 -2.18
CA GLU A 340 5.57 23.30 -3.00
C GLU A 340 6.52 24.17 -2.13
N SER A 341 6.04 24.64 -0.98
CA SER A 341 6.78 25.55 -0.09
C SER A 341 7.69 24.84 0.92
N PHE A 342 7.55 23.53 1.09
CA PHE A 342 8.18 22.80 2.20
C PHE A 342 9.66 22.44 2.01
N GLY A 343 10.22 22.69 0.82
CA GLY A 343 11.64 22.48 0.52
C GLY A 343 12.08 21.01 0.62
N GLU A 344 13.37 20.75 0.44
CA GLU A 344 13.94 19.40 0.52
C GLU A 344 13.89 18.81 1.94
N ASP A 345 13.82 19.66 2.98
CA ASP A 345 14.00 19.26 4.39
C ASP A 345 12.86 18.36 4.92
N LEU A 346 11.67 18.40 4.31
CA LEU A 346 10.51 17.59 4.69
C LEU A 346 10.26 16.38 3.78
N LYS A 347 10.94 16.32 2.63
CA LYS A 347 10.83 15.20 1.69
C LYS A 347 11.14 13.82 2.28
N PRO A 348 12.05 13.63 3.27
CA PRO A 348 12.29 12.27 3.75
C PRO A 348 11.07 11.64 4.45
N ASN A 349 10.16 12.45 4.99
CA ASN A 349 9.00 11.96 5.76
C ASN A 349 7.66 12.27 5.10
N ILE A 350 7.62 13.03 4.00
CA ILE A 350 6.39 13.39 3.30
C ILE A 350 6.56 13.09 1.81
N ILE A 351 5.71 12.19 1.32
CA ILE A 351 5.61 11.79 -0.08
C ILE A 351 4.39 12.50 -0.66
N LEU A 352 4.61 13.50 -1.52
CA LEU A 352 3.54 14.16 -2.25
C LEU A 352 3.22 13.33 -3.51
N VAL A 353 1.95 12.96 -3.67
CA VAL A 353 1.48 12.23 -4.86
C VAL A 353 0.45 13.09 -5.57
N GLU A 354 0.77 13.46 -6.81
CA GLU A 354 -0.17 14.18 -7.67
C GLU A 354 -1.18 13.22 -8.30
N VAL A 355 -2.46 13.56 -8.21
CA VAL A 355 -3.57 12.86 -8.87
C VAL A 355 -4.37 13.82 -9.73
N THR A 356 -4.87 13.33 -10.86
CA THR A 356 -5.72 14.11 -11.75
C THR A 356 -7.17 14.08 -11.28
N GLU A 357 -7.97 15.11 -11.61
CA GLU A 357 -9.42 15.09 -11.34
C GLU A 357 -10.13 13.93 -12.08
N GLU A 358 -9.55 13.38 -13.16
CA GLU A 358 -10.06 12.20 -13.84
C GLU A 358 -9.95 10.94 -12.96
N MET A 359 -8.80 10.75 -12.29
CA MET A 359 -8.60 9.65 -11.32
C MET A 359 -9.58 9.77 -10.13
N LEU A 360 -10.03 10.97 -9.80
CA LEU A 360 -11.00 11.25 -8.73
C LEU A 360 -12.47 11.17 -9.19
N GLY A 361 -12.72 11.41 -10.48
CA GLY A 361 -14.06 11.51 -11.07
C GLY A 361 -14.71 10.17 -11.39
N ASN A 362 -13.92 9.09 -11.53
CA ASN A 362 -14.42 7.74 -11.79
C ASN A 362 -15.05 7.15 -10.52
N ARG A 363 -16.29 7.55 -10.25
CA ARG A 363 -17.13 6.97 -9.18
C ARG A 363 -17.32 5.48 -9.44
N VAL A 364 -16.72 4.66 -8.59
CA VAL A 364 -17.13 3.26 -8.38
C VAL A 364 -18.44 3.27 -7.59
N SER A 365 -19.54 3.63 -8.25
CA SER A 365 -20.88 3.59 -7.67
C SER A 365 -21.43 2.16 -7.76
N ASP A 366 -21.43 1.41 -6.66
CA ASP A 366 -22.27 0.24 -6.23
C ASP A 366 -22.72 -0.84 -7.23
N SER A 367 -22.25 -0.81 -8.47
CA SER A 367 -22.32 -1.88 -9.44
C SER A 367 -21.00 -1.86 -10.18
N VAL A 368 -20.14 -2.82 -9.90
CA VAL A 368 -18.88 -3.06 -10.62
C VAL A 368 -19.21 -3.43 -12.06
N THR A 369 -19.55 -2.43 -12.86
CA THR A 369 -19.60 -2.48 -14.32
C THR A 369 -18.78 -1.27 -14.76
N VAL A 370 -17.46 -1.39 -14.62
CA VAL A 370 -16.50 -0.38 -15.05
C VAL A 370 -16.67 -0.22 -16.57
N LEU A 371 -17.02 0.98 -17.01
CA LEU A 371 -17.06 1.33 -18.43
C LEU A 371 -15.63 1.25 -18.97
N MET A 372 -15.42 0.26 -19.85
CA MET A 372 -14.19 0.02 -20.60
C MET A 372 -13.86 1.25 -21.45
N THR A 373 -12.94 2.09 -20.98
CA THR A 373 -12.22 3.04 -21.85
C THR A 373 -10.89 2.41 -22.25
N ASP A 374 -10.62 2.47 -23.55
CA ASP A 374 -9.42 2.09 -24.31
C ASP A 374 -8.50 0.95 -23.74
N PRO A 375 -8.44 -0.23 -24.38
CA PRO A 375 -7.61 -1.36 -23.92
C PRO A 375 -6.09 -1.13 -23.96
N GLU A 376 -5.61 0.02 -24.42
CA GLU A 376 -4.17 0.32 -24.53
C GLU A 376 -3.55 0.93 -23.28
N VAL A 377 -4.33 1.47 -22.33
CA VAL A 377 -3.79 2.01 -21.07
C VAL A 377 -4.16 1.08 -19.92
N ARG A 378 -3.26 0.16 -19.58
CA ARG A 378 -3.35 -0.57 -18.31
C ARG A 378 -3.20 0.43 -17.19
N GLU A 379 -4.15 0.44 -16.27
CA GLU A 379 -4.05 1.27 -15.08
C GLU A 379 -2.83 0.84 -14.25
N ASP A 380 -2.00 1.79 -13.85
CA ASP A 380 -0.91 1.55 -12.90
C ASP A 380 -1.46 0.83 -11.65
N GLY A 381 -0.75 -0.18 -11.15
CA GLY A 381 -1.08 -0.88 -9.89
C GLY A 381 -1.77 -2.22 -10.03
N CYS A 382 -2.05 -2.70 -11.24
CA CYS A 382 -2.59 -4.05 -11.46
C CYS A 382 -1.66 -5.16 -10.95
N ASP A 383 -0.35 -4.94 -10.91
CA ASP A 383 0.66 -5.84 -10.35
C ASP A 383 0.36 -6.25 -8.90
N SER A 384 -0.09 -5.31 -8.08
CA SER A 384 -0.44 -5.56 -6.67
C SER A 384 -1.78 -6.28 -6.49
N LEU A 385 -2.67 -6.18 -7.49
CA LEU A 385 -4.05 -6.68 -7.46
C LEU A 385 -4.19 -8.09 -8.02
N ARG A 386 -3.42 -8.40 -9.08
CA ARG A 386 -3.53 -9.66 -9.81
C ARG A 386 -3.21 -10.86 -8.94
N GLY A 387 -3.97 -11.94 -9.14
CA GLY A 387 -3.88 -13.17 -8.37
C GLY A 387 -4.51 -13.08 -6.97
N LYS A 388 -5.06 -11.92 -6.56
CA LYS A 388 -5.66 -11.72 -5.24
C LYS A 388 -7.18 -11.57 -5.25
N MET A 389 -7.73 -10.92 -6.28
CA MET A 389 -9.13 -10.46 -6.32
C MET A 389 -9.97 -11.14 -7.42
N GLY A 390 -9.62 -12.37 -7.77
CA GLY A 390 -10.27 -13.17 -8.80
C GLY A 390 -10.80 -14.51 -8.29
N TYR A 391 -11.17 -15.38 -9.24
CA TYR A 391 -11.58 -16.76 -9.00
C TYR A 391 -11.18 -17.68 -10.14
N TRP A 392 -11.24 -18.99 -9.90
CA TRP A 392 -11.01 -20.00 -10.93
C TRP A 392 -12.30 -20.32 -11.68
N ALA A 393 -12.32 -20.02 -12.97
CA ALA A 393 -13.41 -20.36 -13.88
C ALA A 393 -13.01 -21.56 -14.73
N ALA A 394 -13.91 -22.53 -14.90
CA ALA A 394 -13.72 -23.58 -15.89
C ALA A 394 -13.62 -22.97 -17.30
N ASP A 395 -12.65 -23.43 -18.10
CA ASP A 395 -12.40 -22.98 -19.46
C ASP A 395 -11.90 -24.14 -20.32
N ASP A 396 -12.83 -24.78 -21.03
CA ASP A 396 -12.56 -25.88 -21.94
C ASP A 396 -11.64 -25.48 -23.10
N GLU A 397 -11.78 -24.24 -23.60
CA GLU A 397 -10.96 -23.75 -24.71
C GLU A 397 -9.50 -23.62 -24.28
N TYR A 398 -9.30 -23.02 -23.11
CA TYR A 398 -7.99 -22.94 -22.48
C TYR A 398 -7.40 -24.33 -22.21
N GLY A 399 -8.20 -25.25 -21.67
CA GLY A 399 -7.77 -26.63 -21.43
C GLY A 399 -7.28 -27.32 -22.68
N MET A 400 -8.05 -27.24 -23.77
CA MET A 400 -7.62 -27.78 -25.06
C MET A 400 -6.31 -27.14 -25.52
N LEU A 401 -6.14 -25.82 -25.40
CA LEU A 401 -4.89 -25.15 -25.81
C LEU A 401 -3.69 -25.59 -24.97
N ALA A 402 -3.84 -25.69 -23.65
CA ALA A 402 -2.79 -26.12 -22.73
C ALA A 402 -2.41 -27.59 -22.95
N MET A 403 -3.40 -28.45 -23.22
CA MET A 403 -3.20 -29.90 -23.36
C MET A 403 -2.70 -30.32 -24.74
N THR A 404 -3.23 -29.74 -25.83
CA THR A 404 -2.92 -30.18 -27.21
C THR A 404 -1.45 -29.93 -27.56
N LYS A 405 -0.81 -28.98 -26.87
CA LYS A 405 0.60 -28.60 -27.02
C LYS A 405 1.54 -29.49 -26.20
N ALA A 406 1.08 -30.00 -25.06
CA ALA A 406 1.86 -30.90 -24.21
C ALA A 406 1.81 -32.35 -24.72
N LYS A 407 2.37 -32.64 -25.90
CA LYS A 407 2.67 -34.02 -26.30
C LYS A 407 3.86 -34.56 -25.49
N MET A 408 3.71 -34.67 -24.17
CA MET A 408 4.63 -35.44 -23.32
C MET A 408 4.42 -36.93 -23.60
N ARG A 409 4.83 -37.37 -24.79
CA ARG A 409 4.56 -38.70 -25.34
C ARG A 409 5.31 -39.76 -24.52
N GLY A 410 4.55 -40.53 -23.75
CA GLY A 410 4.64 -41.99 -23.81
C GLY A 410 5.69 -42.69 -22.95
N ARG A 411 5.92 -42.27 -21.71
CA ARG A 411 6.35 -43.21 -20.66
C ARG A 411 5.57 -42.95 -19.38
N GLU A 412 5.03 -44.02 -18.80
CA GLU A 412 4.76 -44.09 -17.37
C GLU A 412 6.06 -43.72 -16.67
N VAL A 413 6.19 -42.46 -16.26
CA VAL A 413 7.28 -42.09 -15.39
C VAL A 413 6.71 -42.03 -13.99
N GLU A 414 7.11 -42.99 -13.17
CA GLU A 414 7.26 -42.75 -11.74
C GLU A 414 8.28 -41.64 -11.59
N ILE A 415 7.76 -40.42 -11.60
CA ILE A 415 8.48 -39.24 -11.18
C ILE A 415 8.93 -39.50 -9.74
N ALA A 416 10.04 -38.88 -9.30
CA ALA A 416 10.31 -38.76 -7.87
C ALA A 416 8.99 -38.46 -7.15
N SER A 417 8.76 -39.01 -5.97
CA SER A 417 7.48 -39.04 -5.23
C SER A 417 6.67 -37.74 -5.17
N ASP A 418 7.25 -36.62 -5.60
CA ASP A 418 6.88 -35.24 -5.35
C ASP A 418 6.20 -34.55 -6.55
N VAL A 419 6.11 -35.14 -7.74
CA VAL A 419 5.36 -34.52 -8.87
C VAL A 419 4.71 -35.61 -9.70
N LYS A 420 3.39 -35.82 -9.69
CA LYS A 420 2.70 -36.74 -10.61
C LYS A 420 1.82 -35.95 -11.57
N MET A 421 2.16 -36.02 -12.86
CA MET A 421 1.22 -35.62 -13.90
C MET A 421 -0.02 -36.52 -13.86
N SER A 422 -1.20 -35.95 -14.11
CA SER A 422 -2.46 -36.70 -14.11
C SER A 422 -2.37 -37.88 -15.07
N ARG A 423 -2.27 -39.10 -14.50
CA ARG A 423 -2.08 -40.37 -15.25
C ARG A 423 -3.25 -40.69 -16.18
N ASN A 424 -4.40 -40.04 -15.98
CA ASN A 424 -5.66 -40.35 -16.66
C ASN A 424 -6.08 -39.30 -17.67
N PHE A 425 -5.30 -38.23 -17.90
CA PHE A 425 -5.69 -37.20 -18.85
C PHE A 425 -5.38 -37.66 -20.29
N LYS A 426 -6.36 -38.27 -20.95
CA LYS A 426 -6.32 -38.47 -22.41
C LYS A 426 -6.84 -37.18 -23.06
N PRO A 427 -6.10 -36.55 -24.00
CA PRO A 427 -6.68 -35.50 -24.82
C PRO A 427 -7.95 -36.07 -25.46
N MET A 428 -9.11 -35.46 -25.24
CA MET A 428 -10.35 -35.89 -25.88
C MET A 428 -10.15 -35.77 -27.40
N GLU A 429 -10.03 -36.91 -28.09
CA GLU A 429 -10.23 -36.91 -29.54
C GLU A 429 -11.68 -36.47 -29.81
N GLU A 430 -11.87 -35.58 -30.78
CA GLU A 430 -13.15 -34.99 -31.14
C GLU A 430 -14.24 -36.05 -31.48
N SER A 431 -13.83 -37.27 -31.87
CA SER A 431 -14.73 -38.40 -32.10
C SER A 431 -15.23 -39.11 -30.82
N TYR A 432 -14.60 -38.89 -29.66
CA TYR A 432 -14.94 -39.53 -28.38
C TYR A 432 -15.97 -38.75 -27.56
N ARG A 433 -16.25 -37.49 -27.92
CA ARG A 433 -17.26 -36.64 -27.27
C ARG A 433 -18.69 -37.14 -27.47
N SER A 434 -18.93 -37.92 -28.53
CA SER A 434 -20.27 -38.46 -28.85
C SER A 434 -20.59 -39.80 -28.19
N SER A 435 -19.59 -40.60 -27.78
CA SER A 435 -19.84 -41.95 -27.25
C SER A 435 -19.80 -42.04 -25.72
N TYR A 436 -19.28 -41.02 -25.05
CA TYR A 436 -19.19 -40.96 -23.58
C TYR A 436 -20.34 -40.16 -22.92
N LEU A 437 -21.18 -39.50 -23.71
CA LEU A 437 -22.37 -38.79 -23.21
C LEU A 437 -23.57 -39.73 -22.97
N GLU A 438 -23.47 -41.03 -23.29
CA GLU A 438 -24.55 -42.01 -23.07
C GLU A 438 -24.33 -42.93 -21.86
N GLU A 439 -23.16 -42.93 -21.20
CA GLU A 439 -22.94 -43.63 -19.92
C GLU A 439 -22.78 -42.63 -18.77
N GLU A 440 -23.61 -42.79 -17.74
CA GLU A 440 -23.99 -41.88 -16.65
C GLU A 440 -22.87 -41.43 -15.67
N ASP A 441 -21.59 -41.51 -16.05
CA ASP A 441 -20.46 -41.10 -15.20
C ASP A 441 -19.72 -39.89 -15.78
N THR A 442 -20.43 -38.76 -15.87
CA THR A 442 -19.93 -37.45 -16.31
C THR A 442 -19.12 -36.71 -15.23
N SER A 443 -18.67 -37.40 -14.19
CA SER A 443 -18.07 -36.75 -13.00
C SER A 443 -16.57 -36.45 -13.11
N ASP A 444 -15.89 -36.97 -14.15
CA ASP A 444 -14.45 -36.82 -14.38
C ASP A 444 -14.12 -35.99 -15.65
N GLU A 445 -14.99 -35.05 -16.05
CA GLU A 445 -14.56 -33.99 -16.96
C GLU A 445 -13.53 -33.14 -16.23
N ALA A 446 -12.26 -33.41 -16.49
CA ALA A 446 -11.16 -32.66 -15.94
C ALA A 446 -11.12 -31.28 -16.62
N LEU A 447 -11.96 -30.40 -16.10
CA LEU A 447 -12.06 -28.99 -16.50
C LEU A 447 -10.70 -28.34 -16.27
N ALA A 448 -10.13 -27.77 -17.32
CA ALA A 448 -9.06 -26.83 -17.12
C ALA A 448 -9.65 -25.55 -16.54
N TYR A 449 -8.98 -24.98 -15.55
CA TYR A 449 -9.43 -23.74 -14.93
C TYR A 449 -8.50 -22.61 -15.34
N LYS A 450 -9.09 -21.44 -15.59
CA LYS A 450 -8.35 -20.17 -15.71
C LYS A 450 -8.68 -19.26 -14.55
N TRP A 451 -7.71 -18.44 -14.17
CA TRP A 451 -7.96 -17.37 -13.22
C TRP A 451 -8.64 -16.19 -13.90
N VAL A 452 -9.74 -15.70 -13.33
CA VAL A 452 -10.52 -14.57 -13.84
C VAL A 452 -10.55 -13.45 -12.81
N GLU A 453 -9.98 -12.30 -13.20
CA GLU A 453 -10.05 -11.06 -12.41
C GLU A 453 -11.42 -10.40 -12.60
N THR A 454 -12.24 -10.34 -11.55
CA THR A 454 -13.57 -9.72 -11.62
C THR A 454 -13.69 -8.40 -10.90
N ALA A 455 -12.90 -8.19 -9.85
CA ALA A 455 -12.87 -6.90 -9.18
C ALA A 455 -12.34 -5.79 -10.10
N PHE A 456 -11.38 -6.12 -10.97
CA PHE A 456 -10.71 -5.18 -11.88
C PHE A 456 -10.54 -5.80 -13.27
N PRO A 457 -11.56 -5.68 -14.16
CA PRO A 457 -11.50 -6.27 -15.49
C PRO A 457 -10.34 -5.75 -16.36
N THR A 458 -9.83 -4.54 -16.08
CA THR A 458 -8.64 -3.96 -16.72
C THR A 458 -7.33 -4.64 -16.30
N CYS A 459 -7.34 -5.37 -15.18
CA CYS A 459 -6.18 -6.08 -14.65
C CYS A 459 -6.16 -7.57 -15.01
N GLN A 460 -6.90 -8.01 -16.04
CA GLN A 460 -6.89 -9.42 -16.46
C GLN A 460 -5.47 -9.95 -16.72
N LEU A 461 -5.28 -11.26 -16.48
CA LEU A 461 -4.02 -11.94 -16.79
C LEU A 461 -3.92 -12.14 -18.30
N ASP A 462 -2.75 -11.82 -18.85
CA ASP A 462 -2.38 -12.23 -20.19
C ASP A 462 -2.02 -13.71 -20.22
N GLN A 463 -2.47 -14.39 -21.26
CA GLN A 463 -2.07 -15.76 -21.50
C GLN A 463 -0.64 -15.81 -22.04
N LEU A 464 0.20 -16.57 -21.34
CA LEU A 464 1.56 -16.89 -21.78
C LEU A 464 1.48 -17.72 -23.07
N THR A 465 2.14 -17.22 -24.11
CA THR A 465 2.39 -17.95 -25.36
C THR A 465 3.86 -17.79 -25.73
N LEU A 466 4.43 -18.73 -26.49
CA LEU A 466 5.82 -18.59 -26.96
C LEU A 466 6.04 -17.29 -27.75
N GLY A 467 5.11 -16.93 -28.64
CA GLY A 467 5.22 -15.70 -29.43
C GLY A 467 5.17 -14.43 -28.57
N GLY A 468 4.23 -14.37 -27.63
CA GLY A 468 4.14 -13.27 -26.66
C GLY A 468 5.39 -13.17 -25.80
N LEU A 469 5.86 -14.29 -25.26
CA LEU A 469 7.08 -14.33 -24.46
C LEU A 469 8.30 -13.85 -25.25
N CYS A 470 8.49 -14.36 -26.48
CA CYS A 470 9.58 -13.95 -27.37
C CYS A 470 9.59 -12.45 -27.63
N HIS A 471 8.42 -11.85 -27.83
CA HIS A 471 8.31 -10.40 -27.98
C HIS A 471 8.74 -9.66 -26.71
N ILE A 472 8.29 -10.12 -25.54
CA ILE A 472 8.59 -9.48 -24.27
C ILE A 472 10.07 -9.62 -23.87
N VAL A 473 10.68 -10.79 -24.04
CA VAL A 473 12.12 -10.97 -23.77
C VAL A 473 12.99 -10.16 -24.72
N GLU A 474 12.56 -9.97 -25.97
CA GLU A 474 13.24 -9.08 -26.93
C GLU A 474 13.14 -7.62 -26.45
N MET A 475 11.94 -7.15 -26.10
CA MET A 475 11.69 -5.78 -25.65
C MET A 475 12.43 -5.42 -24.35
N LEU A 476 12.50 -6.37 -23.40
CA LEU A 476 13.23 -6.19 -22.13
C LEU A 476 14.71 -6.58 -22.24
N GLU A 477 15.20 -6.94 -23.43
CA GLU A 477 16.56 -7.42 -23.67
C GLU A 477 17.00 -8.65 -22.83
N ILE A 478 16.05 -9.42 -22.31
CA ILE A 478 16.30 -10.62 -21.51
C ILE A 478 16.95 -11.69 -22.40
N LYS A 479 18.15 -12.14 -22.01
CA LYS A 479 18.88 -13.21 -22.71
C LYS A 479 18.75 -14.56 -22.03
N ARG A 480 18.34 -14.55 -20.75
CA ARG A 480 18.16 -15.75 -19.94
C ARG A 480 16.98 -15.59 -18.99
N ILE A 481 16.15 -16.63 -18.87
CA ILE A 481 15.18 -16.81 -17.80
C ILE A 481 15.74 -17.90 -16.87
N PHE A 482 16.00 -17.54 -15.62
CA PHE A 482 16.61 -18.41 -14.61
C PHE A 482 15.60 -18.67 -13.50
N PHE A 483 15.10 -19.90 -13.40
CA PHE A 483 14.26 -20.34 -12.29
C PHE A 483 15.11 -21.02 -11.21
N VAL A 484 14.90 -20.65 -9.96
CA VAL A 484 15.53 -21.30 -8.80
C VAL A 484 14.53 -21.48 -7.68
N GLY A 485 14.47 -22.67 -7.09
CA GLY A 485 13.61 -22.88 -5.93
C GLY A 485 13.27 -24.33 -5.66
N ASP A 486 12.19 -24.53 -4.91
CA ASP A 486 11.76 -25.84 -4.44
C ASP A 486 10.98 -26.66 -5.49
N ALA A 487 10.38 -27.77 -5.05
CA ALA A 487 9.55 -28.64 -5.89
C ALA A 487 8.36 -27.90 -6.54
N LEU A 488 7.78 -26.88 -5.90
CA LEU A 488 6.69 -26.09 -6.49
C LEU A 488 7.23 -25.14 -7.56
N GLN A 489 8.44 -24.62 -7.40
CA GLN A 489 9.11 -23.90 -8.49
C GLN A 489 9.34 -24.82 -9.68
N ALA A 490 9.72 -26.07 -9.45
CA ALA A 490 9.85 -27.06 -10.52
C ALA A 490 8.51 -27.26 -11.25
N GLN A 491 7.39 -27.39 -10.54
CA GLN A 491 6.05 -27.50 -11.14
C GLN A 491 5.71 -26.28 -12.01
N MET A 492 6.03 -25.06 -11.55
CA MET A 492 5.88 -23.84 -12.35
C MET A 492 6.67 -23.93 -13.65
N VAL A 493 7.92 -24.41 -13.62
CA VAL A 493 8.74 -24.55 -14.83
C VAL A 493 8.20 -25.63 -15.78
N LEU A 494 7.67 -26.74 -15.24
CA LEU A 494 7.05 -27.77 -16.07
C LEU A 494 5.80 -27.24 -16.79
N SER A 495 4.98 -26.46 -16.09
CA SER A 495 3.86 -25.72 -16.67
C SER A 495 4.34 -24.73 -17.74
N PHE A 496 5.36 -23.92 -17.44
CA PHE A 496 5.93 -22.94 -18.36
C PHE A 496 6.34 -23.61 -19.67
N TRP A 497 7.04 -24.74 -19.55
CA TRP A 497 7.51 -25.56 -20.67
C TRP A 497 6.37 -26.07 -21.55
N ALA A 498 5.27 -26.53 -20.93
CA ALA A 498 4.07 -26.95 -21.64
C ALA A 498 3.38 -25.78 -22.37
N LEU A 499 3.22 -24.64 -21.69
CA LEU A 499 2.57 -23.44 -22.24
C LEU A 499 3.30 -22.85 -23.44
N VAL A 500 4.65 -22.91 -23.44
CA VAL A 500 5.48 -22.45 -24.57
C VAL A 500 5.71 -23.54 -25.64
N ASN A 501 5.02 -24.68 -25.56
CA ASN A 501 5.01 -25.76 -26.56
C ASN A 501 6.41 -26.31 -26.89
N LEU A 502 7.13 -26.74 -25.87
CA LEU A 502 8.46 -27.33 -26.00
C LEU A 502 8.38 -28.87 -25.92
N ASP A 503 8.78 -29.56 -27.01
CA ASP A 503 8.54 -31.01 -27.19
C ASP A 503 9.55 -31.95 -26.50
N ASP A 504 10.72 -31.45 -26.12
CA ASP A 504 11.90 -32.21 -25.65
C ASP A 504 12.13 -32.04 -24.15
N TYR A 505 11.11 -32.41 -23.38
CA TYR A 505 11.16 -32.42 -21.91
C TYR A 505 12.49 -32.98 -21.37
N PRO A 506 13.22 -32.23 -20.50
CA PRO A 506 14.44 -32.69 -19.89
C PRO A 506 14.08 -33.79 -18.90
N GLY A 507 14.25 -35.05 -19.31
CA GLY A 507 13.81 -36.22 -18.53
C GLY A 507 14.28 -36.21 -17.07
N HIS A 508 13.56 -36.92 -16.20
CA HIS A 508 13.64 -36.89 -14.72
C HIS A 508 15.03 -37.03 -14.07
N LYS A 509 16.04 -37.55 -14.76
CA LYS A 509 17.38 -37.74 -14.20
C LYS A 509 18.14 -36.42 -13.98
N THR A 510 17.61 -35.30 -14.46
CA THR A 510 18.25 -33.97 -14.40
C THR A 510 17.49 -32.94 -13.56
N MET A 511 16.51 -33.33 -12.73
CA MET A 511 15.70 -32.36 -11.96
C MET A 511 16.49 -31.54 -10.92
N GLY A 512 17.79 -31.78 -10.75
CA GLY A 512 18.65 -30.91 -9.96
C GLY A 512 19.00 -29.59 -10.63
N ALA A 513 19.45 -29.65 -11.88
CA ALA A 513 19.77 -28.47 -12.68
C ALA A 513 19.71 -28.82 -14.16
N TRP A 514 19.10 -27.95 -14.97
CA TRP A 514 19.10 -28.10 -16.41
C TRP A 514 18.96 -26.74 -17.11
N ASN A 515 19.37 -26.69 -18.36
CA ASN A 515 19.27 -25.52 -19.21
C ASN A 515 18.85 -25.89 -20.63
N ARG A 516 18.23 -24.93 -21.31
CA ARG A 516 17.81 -25.07 -22.71
C ARG A 516 17.84 -23.72 -23.40
N VAL A 517 18.29 -23.70 -24.66
CA VAL A 517 18.08 -22.55 -25.54
C VAL A 517 16.74 -22.68 -26.25
N ILE A 518 15.94 -21.60 -26.21
CA ILE A 518 14.63 -21.51 -26.86
C ILE A 518 14.78 -20.57 -28.06
N ASP A 519 14.48 -21.09 -29.24
CA ASP A 519 14.47 -20.31 -30.47
C ASP A 519 13.14 -19.58 -30.62
N CYS A 520 13.21 -18.27 -30.92
CA CYS A 520 12.04 -17.45 -31.11
C CYS A 520 11.59 -17.42 -32.57
N PRO A 521 10.39 -17.95 -32.91
CA PRO A 521 9.89 -18.01 -34.28
C PRO A 521 9.33 -16.65 -34.72
N ASN A 522 10.13 -15.58 -34.70
CA ASN A 522 9.68 -14.28 -35.20
C ASN A 522 10.11 -14.09 -36.66
N PRO A 523 9.16 -14.00 -37.63
CA PRO A 523 9.47 -13.83 -39.04
C PRO A 523 10.04 -12.44 -39.39
N TYR A 524 9.93 -11.45 -38.51
CA TYR A 524 10.28 -10.07 -38.85
C TYR A 524 11.69 -9.63 -38.43
N ASN A 525 12.38 -10.35 -37.53
CA ASN A 525 13.68 -9.89 -36.99
C ASN A 525 14.66 -10.99 -36.51
N ASN A 526 14.54 -12.26 -36.97
CA ASN A 526 15.35 -13.38 -36.45
C ASN A 526 15.34 -13.39 -34.92
N GLY A 527 14.15 -13.55 -34.32
CA GLY A 527 13.92 -13.40 -32.89
C GLY A 527 15.06 -13.99 -32.06
N GLN A 528 15.64 -13.18 -31.19
CA GLN A 528 16.85 -13.57 -30.47
C GLN A 528 16.55 -14.78 -29.58
N PRO A 529 17.30 -15.89 -29.69
CA PRO A 529 17.12 -17.01 -28.79
C PRO A 529 17.48 -16.60 -27.37
N PHE A 530 16.81 -17.20 -26.40
CA PHE A 530 17.10 -16.98 -24.98
C PHE A 530 17.30 -18.32 -24.27
N GLU A 531 18.04 -18.31 -23.17
CA GLU A 531 18.30 -19.50 -22.37
C GLU A 531 17.28 -19.63 -21.23
N LEU A 532 16.62 -20.78 -21.12
CA LEU A 532 15.81 -21.17 -19.98
C LEU A 532 16.63 -22.09 -19.06
N VAL A 533 16.81 -21.68 -17.81
CA VAL A 533 17.56 -22.43 -16.79
C VAL A 533 16.65 -22.73 -15.61
N PHE A 534 16.74 -23.94 -15.06
CA PHE A 534 16.15 -24.28 -13.76
C PHE A 534 17.20 -24.93 -12.86
N VAL A 535 17.23 -24.53 -11.59
CA VAL A 535 18.02 -25.19 -10.55
C VAL A 535 17.15 -25.43 -9.31
N ARG A 536 17.05 -26.68 -8.86
CA ARG A 536 16.36 -27.03 -7.62
C ARG A 536 17.21 -26.61 -6.43
N ASN A 537 16.71 -25.70 -5.62
CA ASN A 537 17.32 -25.26 -4.39
C ASN A 537 16.23 -24.90 -3.38
N ASP A 538 15.84 -25.89 -2.57
CA ASP A 538 14.71 -25.77 -1.66
C ASP A 538 14.93 -24.67 -0.58
N ASN A 539 16.17 -24.27 -0.31
CA ASN A 539 16.54 -23.27 0.71
C ASN A 539 17.01 -21.92 0.13
N LEU A 540 17.04 -21.75 -1.20
CA LEU A 540 17.68 -20.62 -1.91
C LEU A 540 19.12 -20.32 -1.46
N ASN A 541 19.85 -21.30 -0.92
CA ASN A 541 21.22 -21.08 -0.48
C ASN A 541 22.18 -21.16 -1.67
N GLY A 542 22.85 -20.05 -1.96
CA GLY A 542 23.70 -19.88 -3.14
C GLY A 542 25.00 -20.70 -3.13
N ASN A 543 25.57 -20.96 -1.95
CA ASN A 543 26.96 -21.42 -1.81
C ASN A 543 27.13 -22.87 -1.35
N ILE A 544 26.04 -23.64 -1.24
CA ILE A 544 26.17 -25.04 -0.83
C ILE A 544 26.64 -25.88 -2.02
N GLU A 545 27.59 -26.78 -1.77
CA GLU A 545 27.78 -27.96 -2.64
C GLU A 545 26.46 -28.71 -2.80
N ALA A 546 26.30 -29.50 -3.86
CA ALA A 546 25.05 -30.23 -4.08
C ALA A 546 24.71 -31.09 -2.85
N GLU A 547 23.63 -30.72 -2.15
CA GLU A 547 23.18 -31.35 -0.90
C GLU A 547 21.79 -31.96 -1.12
N VAL A 548 21.72 -33.28 -1.00
CA VAL A 548 20.47 -34.03 -1.05
C VAL A 548 20.28 -34.68 0.31
N THR A 549 19.35 -34.15 1.09
CA THR A 549 18.93 -34.74 2.36
C THR A 549 17.64 -35.54 2.16
N GLN A 550 17.13 -36.13 3.23
CA GLN A 550 15.83 -36.81 3.17
C GLN A 550 14.68 -35.83 2.87
N ASP A 551 14.82 -34.57 3.28
CA ASP A 551 13.72 -33.60 3.29
C ASP A 551 13.95 -32.41 2.36
N THR A 552 15.18 -32.18 1.89
CA THR A 552 15.55 -31.03 1.05
C THR A 552 16.57 -31.39 -0.02
N ILE A 553 16.48 -30.69 -1.16
CA ILE A 553 17.38 -30.81 -2.31
C ILE A 553 17.91 -29.42 -2.66
N ASN A 554 19.23 -29.25 -2.59
CA ASN A 554 19.90 -28.00 -2.85
C ASN A 554 21.04 -28.18 -3.86
N PHE A 555 20.92 -27.58 -5.03
CA PHE A 555 21.99 -27.51 -6.02
C PHE A 555 22.60 -26.10 -6.07
N PRO A 556 23.92 -25.98 -6.28
CA PRO A 556 24.59 -24.69 -6.41
C PRO A 556 24.07 -23.96 -7.66
N TRP A 557 23.65 -22.71 -7.49
CA TRP A 557 23.06 -21.91 -8.57
C TRP A 557 23.71 -20.54 -8.73
N ILE A 558 24.25 -19.96 -7.65
CA ILE A 558 24.70 -18.57 -7.62
C ILE A 558 25.80 -18.29 -8.64
N ASN A 559 26.79 -19.17 -8.76
CA ASN A 559 27.88 -18.99 -9.71
C ASN A 559 27.39 -19.07 -11.16
N ASN A 560 26.39 -19.91 -11.45
CA ASN A 560 25.79 -20.01 -12.78
C ASN A 560 25.00 -18.73 -13.13
N TYR A 561 24.28 -18.18 -12.15
CA TYR A 561 23.56 -16.92 -12.31
C TYR A 561 24.53 -15.73 -12.44
N ALA A 562 25.44 -15.55 -11.48
CA ALA A 562 26.34 -14.41 -11.40
C ALA A 562 27.33 -14.32 -12.58
N SER A 563 27.80 -15.46 -13.09
CA SER A 563 28.78 -15.49 -14.19
C SER A 563 28.20 -15.18 -15.57
N TYR A 564 26.87 -15.09 -15.70
CA TYR A 564 26.24 -14.83 -16.99
C TYR A 564 26.23 -13.35 -17.34
N ALA A 565 26.82 -12.99 -18.48
CA ALA A 565 27.01 -11.59 -18.86
C ALA A 565 25.73 -10.89 -19.37
N GLY A 566 24.70 -11.64 -19.77
CA GLY A 566 23.46 -11.07 -20.30
C GLY A 566 22.45 -10.70 -19.21
N ARG A 567 21.51 -9.80 -19.55
CA ARG A 567 20.36 -9.47 -18.70
C ARG A 567 19.53 -10.72 -18.45
N THR A 568 19.28 -11.03 -17.19
CA THR A 568 18.58 -12.24 -16.75
C THR A 568 17.28 -11.88 -16.04
N LEU A 569 16.22 -12.62 -16.35
CA LEU A 569 15.03 -12.70 -15.51
C LEU A 569 15.23 -13.82 -14.50
N LEU A 570 15.48 -13.49 -13.24
CA LEU A 570 15.58 -14.45 -12.14
C LEU A 570 14.20 -14.63 -11.50
N VAL A 571 13.69 -15.86 -11.45
CA VAL A 571 12.44 -16.22 -10.76
C VAL A 571 12.77 -17.17 -9.62
N ALA A 572 12.68 -16.68 -8.39
CA ALA A 572 13.06 -17.41 -7.18
C ALA A 572 11.82 -17.79 -6.34
N SER A 573 11.84 -18.96 -5.69
CA SER A 573 10.94 -19.24 -4.56
C SER A 573 11.47 -20.31 -3.60
N THR A 574 11.01 -20.27 -2.36
CA THR A 574 11.14 -21.33 -1.36
C THR A 574 9.85 -21.37 -0.53
N GLY A 575 9.64 -22.43 0.24
CA GLY A 575 8.59 -22.52 1.25
C GLY A 575 8.03 -23.93 1.45
N ALA A 576 8.01 -24.78 0.41
CA ALA A 576 7.40 -26.11 0.50
C ALA A 576 8.04 -26.99 1.59
N HIS A 577 9.35 -26.82 1.79
CA HIS A 577 10.15 -27.56 2.77
C HIS A 577 10.49 -26.73 4.03
N GLN A 578 9.95 -25.51 4.16
CA GLN A 578 10.21 -24.62 5.29
C GLN A 578 9.07 -24.73 6.30
N HIS A 579 9.23 -25.65 7.26
CA HIS A 579 8.20 -25.92 8.27
C HIS A 579 8.26 -24.99 9.50
N GLN A 580 9.21 -24.06 9.55
CA GLN A 580 9.43 -23.12 10.67
C GLN A 580 9.66 -21.69 10.18
N GLU A 581 9.04 -20.71 10.87
CA GLU A 581 9.06 -19.28 10.53
C GLU A 581 10.46 -18.74 10.42
N ALA A 582 11.25 -19.00 11.47
CA ALA A 582 12.61 -18.51 11.56
C ALA A 582 13.48 -19.03 10.40
N THR A 583 13.28 -20.28 9.97
CA THR A 583 14.05 -20.87 8.86
C THR A 583 13.63 -20.27 7.52
N TYR A 584 12.32 -20.10 7.31
CA TYR A 584 11.79 -19.44 6.12
C TYR A 584 12.27 -17.99 6.01
N GLN A 585 12.16 -17.23 7.11
CA GLN A 585 12.62 -15.84 7.20
C GLN A 585 14.12 -15.75 6.93
N ALA A 586 14.93 -16.61 7.57
CA ALA A 586 16.37 -16.65 7.32
C ALA A 586 16.71 -16.96 5.85
N ALA A 587 15.98 -17.85 5.19
CA ALA A 587 16.18 -18.15 3.77
C ALA A 587 15.88 -16.93 2.89
N VAL A 588 14.79 -16.20 3.16
CA VAL A 588 14.42 -14.96 2.46
C VAL A 588 15.44 -13.84 2.74
N ASP A 589 15.82 -13.61 3.99
CA ASP A 589 16.81 -12.60 4.38
C ASP A 589 18.16 -12.84 3.69
N ASN A 590 18.60 -14.11 3.66
CA ASN A 590 19.82 -14.52 2.96
C ASN A 590 19.71 -14.31 1.45
N PHE A 591 18.54 -14.61 0.85
CA PHE A 591 18.31 -14.36 -0.57
C PHE A 591 18.40 -12.87 -0.91
N VAL A 592 17.68 -12.00 -0.18
CA VAL A 592 17.71 -10.55 -0.43
C VAL A 592 19.13 -9.99 -0.27
N THR A 593 19.81 -10.33 0.82
CA THR A 593 21.20 -9.91 1.06
C THR A 593 22.13 -10.36 -0.07
N MET A 594 22.01 -11.61 -0.50
CA MET A 594 22.80 -12.16 -1.59
C MET A 594 22.54 -11.44 -2.91
N MET A 595 21.29 -11.10 -3.23
CA MET A 595 20.97 -10.37 -4.46
C MET A 595 21.60 -8.98 -4.49
N ASP A 596 21.59 -8.26 -3.36
CA ASP A 596 22.26 -6.97 -3.25
C ASP A 596 23.79 -7.07 -3.39
N GLU A 597 24.40 -8.12 -2.85
CA GLU A 597 25.85 -8.37 -2.97
C GLU A 597 26.30 -8.68 -4.41
N LEU A 598 25.45 -9.29 -5.23
CA LEU A 598 25.79 -9.63 -6.62
C LEU A 598 25.91 -8.40 -7.54
N ASN A 599 25.34 -7.26 -7.15
CA ASN A 599 25.35 -6.01 -7.91
C ASN A 599 24.90 -6.18 -9.39
N ARG A 600 23.84 -6.95 -9.61
CA ARG A 600 23.23 -7.19 -10.93
C ARG A 600 21.99 -6.34 -11.15
N GLN A 601 22.13 -5.02 -11.04
CA GLN A 601 21.01 -4.06 -11.06
C GLN A 601 20.22 -4.07 -12.38
N ASP A 602 20.85 -4.48 -13.49
CA ASP A 602 20.17 -4.58 -14.78
C ASP A 602 19.22 -5.78 -14.85
N ASP A 603 19.39 -6.80 -14.01
CA ASP A 603 18.55 -7.99 -14.03
C ASP A 603 17.15 -7.72 -13.46
N ILE A 604 16.16 -8.47 -13.95
CA ILE A 604 14.81 -8.45 -13.39
C ILE A 604 14.70 -9.60 -12.41
N VAL A 605 14.46 -9.29 -11.14
CA VAL A 605 14.37 -10.30 -10.08
C VAL A 605 12.92 -10.39 -9.61
N VAL A 606 12.33 -11.56 -9.74
CA VAL A 606 10.97 -11.87 -9.30
C VAL A 606 11.04 -12.93 -8.22
N TYR A 607 10.47 -12.64 -7.05
CA TYR A 607 10.27 -13.62 -5.99
C TYR A 607 8.81 -14.08 -6.01
N ARG A 608 8.56 -15.37 -6.20
CA ARG A 608 7.23 -15.97 -6.14
C ARG A 608 6.91 -16.42 -4.71
N THR A 609 5.74 -16.04 -4.19
CA THR A 609 5.30 -16.54 -2.86
C THR A 609 5.09 -18.07 -2.87
N SER A 610 5.29 -18.70 -1.71
CA SER A 610 5.06 -20.15 -1.59
C SER A 610 3.59 -20.47 -1.83
N ALA A 611 3.32 -21.47 -2.66
CA ALA A 611 1.97 -22.01 -2.81
C ALA A 611 1.55 -22.79 -1.53
N PRO A 612 0.34 -22.56 -0.99
CA PRO A 612 -0.13 -23.27 0.20
C PRO A 612 -0.38 -24.75 -0.08
N GLY A 613 -0.31 -25.57 0.97
CA GLY A 613 -0.80 -26.95 1.00
C GLY A 613 -2.26 -27.01 1.47
N HIS A 614 -3.07 -27.87 0.88
CA HIS A 614 -4.42 -28.15 1.40
C HIS A 614 -4.41 -29.37 2.31
N ARG A 615 -5.25 -29.38 3.34
CA ARG A 615 -5.48 -30.58 4.14
C ARG A 615 -6.76 -31.26 3.62
N ASP A 616 -6.74 -32.58 3.56
CA ASP A 616 -7.86 -33.42 3.12
C ASP A 616 -8.28 -33.24 1.64
N CYS A 617 -7.31 -32.98 0.74
CA CYS A 617 -7.57 -32.82 -0.70
C CYS A 617 -8.21 -34.06 -1.39
N SER A 618 -8.25 -35.22 -0.72
CA SER A 618 -8.83 -36.47 -1.24
C SER A 618 -10.26 -36.77 -0.76
N GLU A 619 -10.74 -36.16 0.32
CA GLU A 619 -12.04 -36.54 0.94
C GLU A 619 -13.26 -36.13 0.09
N SER A 620 -13.07 -35.23 -0.88
CA SER A 620 -14.11 -34.74 -1.79
C SER A 620 -14.75 -35.82 -2.67
N THR A 621 -14.14 -37.00 -2.82
CA THR A 621 -14.65 -38.04 -3.74
C THR A 621 -15.48 -39.12 -3.06
N SER A 622 -15.74 -39.00 -1.75
CA SER A 622 -16.42 -40.04 -0.95
C SER A 622 -17.96 -40.05 -1.06
N GLY A 623 -18.54 -39.31 -2.01
CA GLY A 623 -19.98 -39.34 -2.29
C GLY A 623 -20.85 -38.67 -1.21
N ARG A 624 -20.24 -37.91 -0.30
CA ARG A 624 -20.95 -37.08 0.66
C ARG A 624 -21.29 -35.76 -0.04
N THR A 625 -22.56 -35.53 -0.33
CA THR A 625 -23.09 -34.32 -1.00
C THR A 625 -22.84 -33.00 -0.25
N ASP A 626 -22.16 -33.04 0.91
CA ASP A 626 -21.72 -31.86 1.67
C ASP A 626 -20.32 -31.39 1.28
N THR A 627 -19.76 -31.89 0.16
CA THR A 627 -18.53 -31.36 -0.40
C THR A 627 -18.75 -29.90 -0.78
N VAL A 628 -18.03 -29.02 -0.09
CA VAL A 628 -17.86 -27.61 -0.41
C VAL A 628 -17.37 -27.54 -1.86
N GLY A 629 -18.30 -27.38 -2.81
CA GLY A 629 -17.97 -27.30 -4.23
C GLY A 629 -17.06 -26.08 -4.50
N VAL A 630 -16.33 -26.10 -5.61
CA VAL A 630 -15.53 -24.95 -6.11
C VAL A 630 -16.36 -23.66 -6.06
N ASP A 631 -17.67 -23.78 -6.34
CA ASP A 631 -18.67 -22.71 -6.31
C ASP A 631 -18.80 -22.02 -4.94
N GLN A 632 -18.34 -22.62 -3.84
CA GLN A 632 -18.31 -21.99 -2.51
C GLN A 632 -17.04 -21.16 -2.26
N PHE A 633 -16.00 -21.33 -3.08
CA PHE A 633 -14.75 -20.56 -3.06
C PHE A 633 -14.73 -19.48 -4.17
N MET A 634 -15.87 -18.84 -4.42
CA MET A 634 -16.01 -17.82 -5.47
C MET A 634 -15.11 -16.60 -5.31
N ASN A 635 -14.57 -16.35 -4.11
CA ASN A 635 -13.51 -15.36 -3.93
C ASN A 635 -12.72 -15.62 -2.64
N TYR A 636 -11.51 -15.07 -2.60
CA TYR A 636 -10.61 -15.15 -1.46
C TYR A 636 -11.22 -14.56 -0.18
N ASN A 637 -12.03 -13.52 -0.35
CA ASN A 637 -12.74 -12.86 0.74
C ASN A 637 -13.68 -13.81 1.50
N HIS A 638 -14.51 -14.55 0.78
CA HIS A 638 -15.48 -15.48 1.33
C HIS A 638 -14.78 -16.63 2.05
N PHE A 639 -13.61 -17.04 1.56
CA PHE A 639 -12.80 -18.04 2.23
C PHE A 639 -12.24 -17.56 3.58
N ILE A 640 -11.66 -16.35 3.63
CA ILE A 640 -11.04 -15.81 4.84
C ILE A 640 -12.08 -15.29 5.85
N HIS A 641 -13.13 -14.62 5.39
CA HIS A 641 -14.09 -13.89 6.24
C HIS A 641 -15.49 -14.51 6.29
N GLY A 642 -15.79 -15.49 5.44
CA GLY A 642 -17.08 -16.18 5.45
C GLY A 642 -17.33 -16.94 6.75
N LYS A 643 -18.58 -17.34 6.97
CA LYS A 643 -19.02 -18.17 8.12
C LYS A 643 -18.42 -19.58 8.14
N LEU A 644 -17.43 -19.88 7.29
CA LEU A 644 -16.57 -21.04 7.46
C LEU A 644 -15.99 -20.94 8.87
N GLN A 645 -16.40 -21.86 9.74
CA GLN A 645 -15.93 -21.84 11.11
C GLN A 645 -14.41 -21.89 11.07
N GLN A 646 -13.72 -21.25 12.01
CA GLN A 646 -12.26 -21.33 12.12
C GLN A 646 -11.75 -22.79 12.05
N ARG A 647 -12.60 -23.73 12.48
CA ARG A 647 -12.44 -25.17 12.32
C ARG A 647 -12.28 -25.64 10.86
N ASP A 648 -13.03 -25.10 9.92
CA ASP A 648 -12.98 -25.47 8.49
C ASP A 648 -11.74 -24.87 7.82
N ARG A 649 -11.34 -23.65 8.20
CA ARG A 649 -10.04 -23.07 7.78
C ARG A 649 -8.85 -23.91 8.25
N ASN A 650 -8.86 -24.33 9.52
CA ASN A 650 -7.84 -25.23 10.09
C ASN A 650 -7.89 -26.66 9.53
N ARG A 651 -8.98 -27.03 8.86
CA ARG A 651 -9.12 -28.31 8.16
C ARG A 651 -8.69 -28.25 6.70
N LEU A 652 -8.80 -27.09 6.06
CA LEU A 652 -8.53 -26.94 4.64
C LEU A 652 -7.07 -26.62 4.33
N ILE A 653 -6.29 -26.07 5.28
CA ILE A 653 -4.88 -25.73 5.07
C ILE A 653 -4.03 -26.65 5.96
N HIS A 654 -3.07 -27.37 5.38
CA HIS A 654 -2.21 -28.30 6.14
C HIS A 654 -1.25 -27.55 7.08
N THR A 655 -1.07 -26.25 6.85
CA THR A 655 -0.26 -25.33 7.63
C THR A 655 -0.90 -23.93 7.65
N PRO A 656 -1.98 -23.71 8.42
CA PRO A 656 -2.69 -22.42 8.44
C PRO A 656 -1.83 -21.24 8.91
N SER A 657 -0.68 -21.49 9.52
CA SER A 657 0.11 -20.51 10.25
C SER A 657 1.48 -20.19 9.62
N VAL A 658 1.74 -20.56 8.36
CA VAL A 658 3.13 -20.75 7.91
C VAL A 658 3.55 -19.95 6.67
N THR A 659 2.80 -19.86 5.58
CA THR A 659 3.44 -19.30 4.35
C THR A 659 3.11 -17.84 4.07
N ASN A 660 1.87 -17.38 4.20
CA ASN A 660 1.56 -15.96 3.95
C ASN A 660 1.78 -15.05 5.17
N GLU A 661 1.53 -15.56 6.39
CA GLU A 661 1.79 -14.85 7.65
C GLU A 661 3.29 -14.67 7.93
N TRP A 662 4.16 -15.60 7.49
CA TRP A 662 5.62 -15.48 7.68
C TRP A 662 6.32 -14.69 6.58
N PHE A 663 5.85 -14.83 5.34
CA PHE A 663 6.49 -14.19 4.19
C PHE A 663 6.45 -12.68 4.27
N THR A 664 5.34 -12.18 4.75
CA THR A 664 5.02 -10.78 4.82
C THR A 664 6.00 -10.05 5.78
N PRO A 665 6.14 -10.42 7.07
CA PRO A 665 7.17 -9.86 7.95
C PRO A 665 8.61 -10.10 7.48
N ALA A 666 8.92 -11.31 7.01
CA ALA A 666 10.29 -11.71 6.64
C ALA A 666 10.87 -10.79 5.56
N PHE A 667 10.21 -10.70 4.40
CA PHE A 667 10.68 -9.91 3.26
C PHE A 667 10.76 -8.42 3.61
N SER A 668 9.80 -7.89 4.39
CA SER A 668 9.82 -6.50 4.86
C SER A 668 11.03 -6.17 5.73
N SER A 669 11.38 -7.11 6.62
CA SER A 669 12.46 -6.93 7.59
C SER A 669 13.82 -6.93 6.88
N SER A 670 13.99 -7.75 5.84
CA SER A 670 15.21 -7.78 5.04
C SER A 670 15.44 -6.43 4.34
N PHE A 671 14.43 -5.92 3.61
CA PHE A 671 14.54 -4.64 2.89
C PHE A 671 14.78 -3.44 3.81
N ALA A 672 14.09 -3.40 4.96
CA ALA A 672 14.28 -2.34 5.95
C ALA A 672 15.68 -2.40 6.60
N THR A 673 16.19 -3.61 6.89
CA THR A 673 17.49 -3.81 7.53
C THR A 673 18.66 -3.42 6.63
N ILE A 674 18.58 -3.77 5.33
CA ILE A 674 19.62 -3.43 4.35
C ILE A 674 19.69 -1.91 4.14
N SER A 675 18.55 -1.24 4.09
CA SER A 675 18.48 0.22 4.00
C SER A 675 19.10 0.92 5.22
N ALA A 676 19.00 0.32 6.41
CA ALA A 676 19.50 0.91 7.66
C ALA A 676 21.00 0.67 7.94
N THR A 677 21.59 -0.38 7.40
CA THR A 677 22.96 -0.82 7.75
C THR A 677 24.07 -0.28 6.83
N SER A 678 23.73 0.32 5.69
CA SER A 678 24.68 0.80 4.65
C SER A 678 25.41 2.13 4.97
N SER A 679 25.59 2.48 6.24
CA SER A 679 25.94 3.84 6.72
C SER A 679 27.39 4.33 6.50
N SER A 680 28.21 3.74 5.61
CA SER A 680 29.60 4.21 5.43
C SER A 680 30.16 4.28 4.00
N THR A 681 29.42 3.80 3.01
CA THR A 681 29.74 3.96 1.57
C THR A 681 28.48 4.38 0.85
N PRO A 682 28.54 5.25 -0.18
CA PRO A 682 27.35 5.62 -0.95
C PRO A 682 26.65 4.34 -1.39
N PRO A 683 25.39 4.10 -0.98
CA PRO A 683 24.76 2.81 -1.15
C PRO A 683 24.65 2.53 -2.65
N SER A 684 25.17 1.37 -3.07
CA SER A 684 24.74 0.79 -4.33
C SER A 684 23.22 0.70 -4.28
N THR A 685 22.53 1.18 -5.32
CA THR A 685 21.07 1.09 -5.43
C THR A 685 20.65 -0.35 -5.13
N PRO A 686 19.77 -0.58 -4.13
CA PRO A 686 19.29 -1.92 -3.80
C PRO A 686 18.69 -2.59 -5.03
N VAL A 687 18.85 -3.90 -5.15
CA VAL A 687 18.23 -4.67 -6.23
C VAL A 687 16.71 -4.63 -6.06
N ASN A 688 16.02 -4.24 -7.13
CA ASN A 688 14.55 -4.22 -7.13
C ASN A 688 14.01 -5.64 -7.30
N ILE A 689 13.65 -6.29 -6.19
CA ILE A 689 13.01 -7.61 -6.20
C ILE A 689 11.50 -7.42 -6.25
N ARG A 690 10.89 -7.81 -7.37
CA ARG A 690 9.44 -7.78 -7.56
C ARG A 690 8.78 -8.99 -6.91
N LEU A 691 7.73 -8.75 -6.14
CA LEU A 691 6.96 -9.80 -5.53
C LEU A 691 5.84 -10.29 -6.46
N MET A 692 5.82 -11.58 -6.77
CA MET A 692 4.73 -12.24 -7.46
C MET A 692 3.94 -13.10 -6.47
N ASP A 693 2.83 -12.55 -5.97
CA ASP A 693 2.02 -13.23 -4.97
C ASP A 693 0.98 -14.19 -5.60
N VAL A 694 1.34 -15.46 -5.65
CA VAL A 694 0.48 -16.55 -6.15
C VAL A 694 -0.33 -17.22 -5.03
N TYR A 695 -0.11 -16.83 -3.78
CA TYR A 695 -0.71 -17.51 -2.64
C TYR A 695 -2.25 -17.46 -2.68
N PRO A 696 -2.90 -16.29 -2.86
CA PRO A 696 -4.36 -16.22 -2.80
C PRO A 696 -5.03 -17.00 -3.93
N MET A 697 -4.52 -16.87 -5.16
CA MET A 697 -5.06 -17.66 -6.28
C MET A 697 -4.89 -19.17 -6.05
N THR A 698 -3.76 -19.60 -5.51
CA THR A 698 -3.52 -21.04 -5.28
C THR A 698 -4.38 -21.59 -4.14
N LEU A 699 -4.62 -20.78 -3.09
CA LEU A 699 -5.48 -21.15 -1.97
C LEU A 699 -6.93 -21.43 -2.39
N LEU A 700 -7.41 -20.77 -3.46
CA LEU A 700 -8.77 -20.98 -3.96
C LEU A 700 -8.92 -22.17 -4.90
N HIS A 701 -7.87 -22.98 -5.06
CA HIS A 701 -7.90 -24.15 -5.95
C HIS A 701 -7.65 -25.48 -5.20
N PRO A 702 -8.54 -25.88 -4.28
CA PRO A 702 -8.34 -27.09 -3.47
C PRO A 702 -8.39 -28.39 -4.30
N HIS A 703 -9.06 -28.39 -5.45
CA HIS A 703 -9.28 -29.57 -6.29
C HIS A 703 -8.15 -29.90 -7.27
N GLY A 704 -7.13 -29.04 -7.36
CA GLY A 704 -6.01 -29.23 -8.29
C GLY A 704 -5.00 -30.26 -7.84
N ARG A 705 -5.26 -31.06 -6.79
CA ARG A 705 -4.20 -31.78 -6.06
C ARG A 705 -4.31 -33.28 -6.18
N GLU A 706 -3.17 -33.94 -5.99
CA GLU A 706 -2.98 -35.38 -6.17
C GLU A 706 -3.71 -36.25 -5.12
N GLY A 707 -5.04 -36.27 -5.19
CA GLY A 707 -5.84 -37.32 -4.57
C GLY A 707 -5.55 -38.65 -5.28
N LEU A 708 -5.02 -39.63 -4.54
CA LEU A 708 -4.77 -40.99 -5.03
C LEU A 708 -6.00 -41.52 -5.79
N SER A 709 -5.79 -42.03 -7.00
CA SER A 709 -6.83 -42.75 -7.74
C SER A 709 -7.32 -43.94 -6.88
N LYS A 710 -8.64 -44.16 -6.87
CA LYS A 710 -9.39 -45.08 -5.98
C LYS A 710 -8.88 -46.55 -5.90
N GLY A 711 -7.87 -46.93 -6.67
CA GLY A 711 -7.40 -48.31 -6.83
C GLY A 711 -6.30 -48.77 -5.85
N ASP A 712 -5.46 -47.88 -5.32
CA ASP A 712 -4.31 -48.29 -4.49
C ASP A 712 -4.43 -47.78 -3.05
N ARG A 713 -5.22 -48.50 -2.25
CA ARG A 713 -5.47 -48.20 -0.82
C ARG A 713 -4.26 -48.49 0.09
N SER A 714 -3.10 -48.83 -0.47
CA SER A 714 -1.92 -49.19 0.31
C SER A 714 -1.09 -47.95 0.72
N LYS A 715 -1.54 -47.26 1.78
CA LYS A 715 -0.72 -46.41 2.68
C LYS A 715 0.08 -45.23 2.09
N LEU A 716 -0.06 -44.85 0.82
CA LEU A 716 0.61 -43.65 0.32
C LEU A 716 -0.08 -42.41 0.91
N LEU A 717 0.73 -41.55 1.54
CA LEU A 717 0.31 -40.22 2.00
C LEU A 717 -0.29 -39.45 0.81
N HIS A 718 -1.45 -38.83 1.02
CA HIS A 718 -2.05 -37.96 0.02
C HIS A 718 -1.15 -36.74 -0.20
N ASP A 719 -0.72 -36.52 -1.44
CA ASP A 719 0.02 -35.32 -1.78
C ASP A 719 -0.98 -34.20 -2.01
N CYS A 720 -1.09 -33.35 -1.00
CA CYS A 720 -1.91 -32.17 -1.03
C CYS A 720 -1.08 -30.89 -1.08
N GLN A 721 0.19 -30.97 -1.48
CA GLN A 721 1.06 -29.82 -1.66
C GLN A 721 1.27 -29.50 -3.15
N HIS A 722 1.39 -30.53 -3.98
CA HIS A 722 1.63 -30.41 -5.41
C HIS A 722 0.33 -30.35 -6.23
N ASP A 723 0.37 -29.58 -7.32
CA ASP A 723 -0.76 -29.36 -8.22
C ASP A 723 -0.64 -30.17 -9.53
N TYR A 724 -1.78 -30.57 -10.10
CA TYR A 724 -1.87 -31.16 -11.44
C TYR A 724 -1.56 -30.14 -12.53
N LEU A 725 -1.13 -30.66 -13.69
CA LEU A 725 -0.94 -29.89 -14.92
C LEU A 725 -1.87 -30.42 -16.01
N PRO A 726 -2.63 -29.55 -16.73
CA PRO A 726 -2.76 -28.10 -16.48
C PRO A 726 -3.45 -27.79 -15.15
N GLY A 727 -3.20 -26.60 -14.58
CA GLY A 727 -3.68 -26.22 -13.25
C GLY A 727 -3.12 -24.89 -12.71
N PRO A 728 -3.14 -24.68 -11.37
CA PRO A 728 -2.64 -23.45 -10.75
C PRO A 728 -1.26 -22.97 -11.21
N PRO A 729 -0.26 -23.85 -11.44
CA PRO A 729 1.03 -23.44 -12.00
C PRO A 729 0.95 -22.71 -13.34
N ASP A 730 -0.07 -22.96 -14.16
CA ASP A 730 -0.29 -22.23 -15.40
C ASP A 730 -0.73 -20.78 -15.13
N GLY A 731 -1.60 -20.59 -14.14
CA GLY A 731 -1.97 -19.26 -13.64
C GLY A 731 -0.78 -18.48 -13.10
N TRP A 732 0.17 -19.14 -12.42
CA TRP A 732 1.41 -18.50 -11.96
C TRP A 732 2.26 -18.01 -13.13
N ASN A 733 2.34 -18.79 -14.21
CA ASN A 733 3.08 -18.42 -15.41
C ASN A 733 2.37 -17.29 -16.21
N HIS A 734 1.05 -17.27 -16.23
CA HIS A 734 0.28 -16.15 -16.78
C HIS A 734 0.48 -14.88 -15.97
N LEU A 735 0.49 -14.98 -14.65
CA LEU A 735 0.80 -13.85 -13.77
C LEU A 735 2.21 -13.32 -14.05
N LEU A 736 3.23 -14.19 -14.08
CA LEU A 736 4.62 -13.81 -14.43
C LEU A 736 4.67 -13.10 -15.78
N PHE A 737 4.05 -13.67 -16.80
CA PHE A 737 4.02 -13.09 -18.14
C PHE A 737 3.38 -11.70 -18.14
N THR A 738 2.24 -11.55 -17.47
CA THR A 738 1.53 -10.26 -17.35
C THR A 738 2.39 -9.21 -16.63
N THR A 739 3.11 -9.59 -15.59
CA THR A 739 4.08 -8.70 -14.91
C THR A 739 5.18 -8.22 -15.86
N LEU A 740 5.67 -9.07 -16.76
CA LEU A 740 6.66 -8.67 -17.75
C LEU A 740 6.08 -7.75 -18.84
N VAL A 741 4.81 -7.92 -19.22
CA VAL A 741 4.11 -7.02 -20.14
C VAL A 741 4.00 -5.62 -19.54
N ASP A 742 3.67 -5.53 -18.25
CA ASP A 742 3.59 -4.26 -17.55
C ASP A 742 4.96 -3.58 -17.44
N LEU A 743 6.02 -4.34 -17.17
CA LEU A 743 7.40 -3.85 -17.17
C LEU A 743 7.82 -3.20 -18.50
N VAL A 744 7.45 -3.79 -19.64
CA VAL A 744 7.68 -3.17 -20.95
C VAL A 744 6.98 -1.82 -21.09
N SER A 745 5.79 -1.69 -20.48
CA SER A 745 5.02 -0.45 -20.50
C SER A 745 5.67 0.62 -19.62
N GLU A 746 6.13 0.24 -18.42
CA GLU A 746 6.89 1.10 -17.49
C GLU A 746 8.18 1.64 -18.15
N GLU A 747 9.03 0.78 -18.73
CA GLU A 747 10.30 1.19 -19.37
C GLU A 747 10.05 2.13 -20.56
N ARG A 748 8.96 1.93 -21.32
CA ARG A 748 8.59 2.82 -22.44
C ARG A 748 8.12 4.21 -21.97
N ILE A 749 7.40 4.28 -20.85
CA ILE A 749 6.92 5.55 -20.28
C ILE A 749 8.09 6.32 -19.66
N GLY A 750 8.98 5.64 -18.93
CA GLY A 750 10.18 6.23 -18.33
C GLY A 750 11.07 6.92 -19.36
N HIS A 751 11.25 6.32 -20.55
CA HIS A 751 12.00 6.96 -21.64
C HIS A 751 11.31 8.17 -22.30
N ARG A 752 10.03 8.42 -22.01
CA ARG A 752 9.30 9.60 -22.53
C ARG A 752 9.13 10.72 -21.51
N HIS A 753 9.40 10.50 -20.22
CA HIS A 753 9.17 11.49 -19.17
C HIS A 753 10.48 11.87 -18.44
N PRO A 754 11.14 12.98 -18.81
CA PRO A 754 12.40 13.43 -18.20
C PRO A 754 12.25 14.07 -16.79
N TYR A 755 11.20 13.73 -16.03
CA TYR A 755 10.85 14.41 -14.77
C TYR A 755 10.84 13.51 -13.52
N TRP A 756 11.31 12.26 -13.62
CA TRP A 756 11.35 11.30 -12.50
C TRP A 756 12.74 10.68 -12.23
N GLU A 757 13.82 11.41 -12.53
CA GLU A 757 15.19 11.10 -12.06
C GLU A 757 15.61 12.02 -10.90
#